data_AF-A0A1G0ZJ28-F1
#
_entry.id   AF-A0A1G0ZJ28-F1
#
_cell.length_a   1.000
_cell.length_b   1.000
_cell.length_c   1.000
_cell.angle_alpha   90.00
_cell.angle_beta   90.00
_cell.angle_gamma   90.00
#
_symmetry.space_group_name_H-M   'P 1'
#
loop_
_entity.id
_entity.type
_entity.pdbx_description
1 polymer ?
#
loop_
_entity_poly.entity_id
_entity_poly.type
_entity_poly.pdbx_seq_one_letter_code
_entity_poly.pdbx_strand_id
1 'polypeptide(L)'
;MFSFFRSLISRTRARRLLEKKGFMGARKRLTPEQTFRHAAEKSRSLGFIILTLVWAVSIAVLVLPAPKDASILVGGQHAQKSIFADMDFSYEDHVRTEAKRDNVRALVPLFFRIDPAVNKACLERANALFDNPATGDNSPEKAAVRELLQLIQETSQRKSFLVQLEGALEEGLILKVDKEKYAIGQEMRVIDAKGRIRKQKRLQDVPTVQESADRITDNTLKYYSYRNRELIRKALSETIAGLLSGNLIYDEKVTDEERKKEADSISPVIVEFKKGDTIIIKDQLIDAKDLAILDAYSKQLKQTKASLNFWRKLSESSIVSLLLIVLTGLYLYHIHPEVVRSTQKMWLTGTAIILAIIANYLSMEFFDSLSANCNIPPNLILMSLPLGMAAVLLSVLIGVRVAIYAGLFVSIIAALMLGSSLNLLIHGLLLSCVAGFAVRDALNHRAFFVRAMLAVTLTMGLTLISYAWEFHHNLRILNWALLFCLINGVATAILSLMSLFFLESVFQVSTNMSLLLLCDYNHPLLKRLQLEAPGTYHHSLMVSTLAEQAAQEIDANPIRARVGALFHDIGKLSKPEYFAENNVSGGDPHKELQPRMSSLIIMNHVKEGVDLALKYKLKKFIVDTIEQHHGTDLVFYFYRRAVEENTEKDIPVGELEYRYPGPLPREKENVIVSLADVCEAASRSLQKPSHAKIDSLVWELFRKRIRDGQLNDADLTFGELAGIRESFVKTLTTMLHARIAYPRDEEEEDEDDLFMAAKRNSAANPPAPEPASGKS
;
A
#
# COMPACT_ATOMS: atom_id res chain seq x y z
N MET A 1 -17.79 29.82 -23.09
CA MET A 1 -17.34 29.22 -24.38
C MET A 1 -17.26 30.26 -25.51
N PHE A 2 -18.27 31.09 -25.74
CA PHE A 2 -18.26 32.12 -26.80
C PHE A 2 -17.25 33.28 -26.61
N SER A 3 -16.94 33.71 -25.39
CA SER A 3 -15.92 34.75 -25.17
C SER A 3 -14.49 34.25 -25.42
N PHE A 4 -14.23 32.96 -25.19
CA PHE A 4 -12.96 32.30 -25.51
C PHE A 4 -12.72 32.27 -27.03
N PHE A 5 -13.75 31.90 -27.81
CA PHE A 5 -13.67 31.93 -29.28
C PHE A 5 -13.49 33.35 -29.83
N ARG A 6 -14.21 34.35 -29.29
CA ARG A 6 -14.00 35.77 -29.67
C ARG A 6 -12.59 36.26 -29.35
N SER A 7 -12.04 35.90 -28.19
CA SER A 7 -10.66 36.20 -27.77
C SER A 7 -9.63 35.52 -28.66
N LEU A 8 -9.85 34.27 -29.04
CA LEU A 8 -8.96 33.52 -29.93
C LEU A 8 -8.94 34.12 -31.34
N ILE A 9 -10.12 34.51 -31.85
CA ILE A 9 -10.28 35.15 -33.16
C ILE A 9 -9.69 36.57 -33.16
N SER A 10 -9.88 37.35 -32.10
CA SER A 10 -9.29 38.69 -32.01
C SER A 10 -7.77 38.65 -31.93
N ARG A 11 -7.21 37.71 -31.15
CA ARG A 11 -5.75 37.49 -31.04
C ARG A 11 -5.14 37.03 -32.37
N THR A 12 -5.80 36.11 -33.08
CA THR A 12 -5.32 35.66 -34.40
C THR A 12 -5.43 36.75 -35.46
N ARG A 13 -6.44 37.62 -35.40
CA ARG A 13 -6.60 38.76 -36.32
C ARG A 13 -5.59 39.87 -36.03
N ALA A 14 -5.36 40.21 -34.76
CA ALA A 14 -4.33 41.15 -34.34
C ALA A 14 -2.93 40.66 -34.72
N ARG A 15 -2.67 39.37 -34.54
CA ARG A 15 -1.42 38.71 -34.93
C ARG A 15 -1.18 38.74 -36.44
N ARG A 16 -2.20 38.43 -37.26
CA ARG A 16 -2.12 38.53 -38.73
C ARG A 16 -1.91 39.97 -39.21
N LEU A 17 -2.47 40.95 -38.50
CA LEU A 17 -2.24 42.36 -38.78
C LEU A 17 -0.79 42.77 -38.45
N LEU A 18 -0.20 42.23 -37.39
CA LEU A 18 1.20 42.45 -37.02
C LEU A 18 2.18 41.74 -37.97
N GLU A 19 1.86 40.53 -38.44
CA GLU A 19 2.59 39.82 -39.50
C GLU A 19 2.54 40.61 -40.83
N LYS A 20 1.37 41.13 -41.22
CA LYS A 20 1.22 41.98 -42.43
C LYS A 20 1.96 43.31 -42.34
N LYS A 21 2.13 43.85 -41.12
CA LYS A 21 2.85 45.10 -40.87
C LYS A 21 4.36 44.90 -40.66
N GLY A 22 4.89 43.68 -40.83
CA GLY A 22 6.33 43.40 -40.71
C GLY A 22 6.86 43.36 -39.28
N PHE A 23 6.00 43.38 -38.26
CA PHE A 23 6.40 43.32 -36.85
C PHE A 23 6.63 41.87 -36.35
N MET A 24 6.32 40.86 -37.15
CA MET A 24 6.62 39.44 -36.86
C MET A 24 7.03 38.71 -38.13
N GLY A 25 8.12 37.93 -38.05
CA GLY A 25 8.57 37.06 -39.14
C GLY A 25 7.59 35.91 -39.43
N ALA A 26 7.46 35.55 -40.72
CA ALA A 26 6.64 34.42 -41.14
C ALA A 26 7.19 33.10 -40.55
N ARG A 27 6.30 32.28 -39.96
CA ARG A 27 6.68 31.02 -39.31
C ARG A 27 7.40 30.09 -40.29
N LYS A 28 8.63 29.67 -39.96
CA LYS A 28 9.31 28.57 -40.65
C LYS A 28 8.46 27.29 -40.52
N ARG A 29 8.24 26.60 -41.62
CA ARG A 29 7.55 25.29 -41.64
C ARG A 29 8.45 24.27 -40.93
N LEU A 30 7.92 23.64 -39.88
CA LEU A 30 8.58 22.52 -39.19
C LEU A 30 8.78 21.35 -40.17
N THR A 31 9.83 20.54 -39.97
CA THR A 31 10.00 19.30 -40.76
C THR A 31 8.84 18.34 -40.45
N PRO A 32 8.46 17.41 -41.36
CA PRO A 32 7.35 16.47 -41.13
C PRO A 32 7.47 15.71 -39.81
N GLU A 33 8.69 15.31 -39.43
CA GLU A 33 8.98 14.58 -38.20
C GLU A 33 8.83 15.45 -36.93
N GLN A 34 9.32 16.70 -36.96
CA GLN A 34 9.11 17.68 -35.88
C GLN A 34 7.64 18.07 -35.77
N THR A 35 6.92 18.14 -36.89
CA THR A 35 5.49 18.46 -36.94
C THR A 35 4.67 17.33 -36.34
N PHE A 36 4.99 16.07 -36.67
CA PHE A 36 4.34 14.89 -36.08
C PHE A 36 4.59 14.79 -34.58
N ARG A 37 5.85 14.95 -34.12
CA ARG A 37 6.18 14.94 -32.69
C ARG A 37 5.49 16.07 -31.93
N HIS A 38 5.49 17.29 -32.47
CA HIS A 38 4.81 18.42 -31.84
C HIS A 38 3.27 18.27 -31.84
N ALA A 39 2.71 17.62 -32.87
CA ALA A 39 1.31 17.24 -32.91
C ALA A 39 0.98 16.14 -31.90
N ALA A 40 1.86 15.14 -31.73
CA ALA A 40 1.72 14.07 -30.75
C ALA A 40 1.84 14.61 -29.31
N GLU A 41 2.78 15.50 -29.02
CA GLU A 41 2.94 16.15 -27.71
C GLU A 41 1.70 16.93 -27.27
N LYS A 42 0.94 17.48 -28.23
CA LYS A 42 -0.31 18.22 -27.99
C LYS A 42 -1.56 17.41 -28.27
N SER A 43 -1.43 16.13 -28.61
CA SER A 43 -2.56 15.30 -29.02
C SER A 43 -3.38 14.86 -27.81
N ARG A 44 -4.58 15.43 -27.68
CA ARG A 44 -5.52 15.08 -26.59
C ARG A 44 -5.95 13.62 -26.63
N SER A 45 -6.00 12.98 -27.81
CA SER A 45 -6.39 11.57 -27.94
C SER A 45 -5.40 10.62 -27.29
N LEU A 46 -4.09 10.90 -27.38
CA LEU A 46 -3.06 10.12 -26.69
C LEU A 46 -3.19 10.22 -25.17
N GLY A 47 -3.62 11.38 -24.65
CA GLY A 47 -3.92 11.55 -23.23
C GLY A 47 -5.09 10.69 -22.76
N PHE A 48 -6.14 10.52 -23.57
CA PHE A 48 -7.25 9.62 -23.23
C PHE A 48 -6.82 8.15 -23.18
N ILE A 49 -5.90 7.73 -24.06
CA ILE A 49 -5.40 6.34 -24.08
C ILE A 49 -4.74 5.97 -22.75
N ILE A 50 -3.85 6.81 -22.23
CA ILE A 50 -3.19 6.48 -20.94
C ILE A 50 -4.19 6.43 -19.78
N LEU A 51 -5.20 7.31 -19.76
CA LEU A 51 -6.25 7.26 -18.75
C LEU A 51 -7.06 5.96 -18.85
N THR A 52 -7.37 5.50 -20.06
CA THR A 52 -8.04 4.20 -20.26
C THR A 52 -7.18 3.01 -19.85
N LEU A 53 -5.85 3.09 -20.01
CA LEU A 53 -4.93 2.06 -19.54
C LEU A 53 -4.88 2.01 -18.00
N VAL A 54 -4.76 3.18 -17.34
CA VAL A 54 -4.83 3.28 -15.87
C VAL A 54 -6.15 2.70 -15.36
N TRP A 55 -7.25 3.00 -16.03
CA TRP A 55 -8.58 2.47 -15.72
C TRP A 55 -8.65 0.95 -15.85
N ALA A 56 -8.22 0.41 -17.00
CA ALA A 56 -8.22 -1.02 -17.28
C ALA A 56 -7.36 -1.81 -16.29
N VAL A 57 -6.16 -1.31 -15.95
CA VAL A 57 -5.27 -1.95 -14.96
C VAL A 57 -5.89 -1.91 -13.57
N SER A 58 -6.49 -0.78 -13.19
CA SER A 58 -7.19 -0.65 -11.89
C SER A 58 -8.33 -1.67 -11.78
N ILE A 59 -9.14 -1.82 -12.84
CA ILE A 59 -10.22 -2.82 -12.88
C ILE A 59 -9.65 -4.23 -12.81
N ALA A 60 -8.64 -4.54 -13.63
CA ALA A 60 -8.06 -5.88 -13.69
C ALA A 60 -7.60 -6.33 -12.30
N VAL A 61 -6.85 -5.49 -11.59
CA VAL A 61 -6.34 -5.81 -10.24
C VAL A 61 -7.46 -5.95 -9.20
N LEU A 62 -8.57 -5.23 -9.34
CA LEU A 62 -9.73 -5.36 -8.44
C LEU A 62 -10.59 -6.61 -8.76
N VAL A 63 -10.67 -6.99 -10.04
CA VAL A 63 -11.56 -8.05 -10.55
C VAL A 63 -10.89 -9.41 -10.64
N LEU A 64 -9.55 -9.48 -10.61
CA LEU A 64 -8.78 -10.72 -10.51
C LEU A 64 -8.54 -11.08 -9.04
N PRO A 65 -9.49 -11.65 -8.27
CA PRO A 65 -9.10 -12.36 -7.07
C PRO A 65 -8.37 -13.63 -7.51
N ALA A 66 -7.20 -13.91 -6.94
CA ALA A 66 -6.64 -15.24 -7.00
C ALA A 66 -7.69 -16.23 -6.45
N PRO A 67 -7.97 -17.34 -7.16
CA PRO A 67 -8.73 -18.43 -6.57
C PRO A 67 -7.91 -18.97 -5.39
N LYS A 68 -8.31 -18.58 -4.18
CA LYS A 68 -7.89 -19.26 -2.94
C LYS A 68 -8.63 -20.59 -2.93
N ASP A 69 -8.18 -21.53 -3.75
CA ASP A 69 -8.62 -22.91 -3.65
C ASP A 69 -8.14 -23.41 -2.31
N ALA A 70 -9.09 -23.71 -1.41
CA ALA A 70 -8.82 -24.62 -0.32
C ALA A 70 -8.39 -25.91 -1.00
N SER A 71 -7.08 -26.16 -1.05
CA SER A 71 -6.52 -27.39 -1.59
C SER A 71 -7.35 -28.56 -1.08
N ILE A 72 -7.80 -29.44 -1.98
CA ILE A 72 -8.55 -30.65 -1.60
C ILE A 72 -7.59 -31.49 -0.77
N LEU A 73 -7.69 -31.36 0.56
CA LEU A 73 -6.88 -32.10 1.49
C LEU A 73 -7.57 -33.43 1.77
N VAL A 74 -6.78 -34.52 1.77
CA VAL A 74 -7.26 -35.87 2.04
C VAL A 74 -6.80 -36.27 3.45
N GLY A 75 -7.63 -37.01 4.20
CA GLY A 75 -7.29 -37.47 5.54
C GLY A 75 -6.02 -38.31 5.56
N GLY A 76 -5.15 -38.09 6.56
CA GLY A 76 -3.87 -38.78 6.70
C GLY A 76 -2.69 -38.16 5.95
N GLN A 77 -2.89 -37.05 5.23
CA GLN A 77 -1.81 -36.25 4.63
C GLN A 77 -1.31 -35.18 5.63
N HIS A 78 -0.01 -34.84 5.56
CA HIS A 78 0.53 -33.64 6.19
C HIS A 78 0.18 -32.37 5.38
N ALA A 79 -0.35 -31.36 6.07
CA ALA A 79 -0.71 -30.09 5.45
C ALA A 79 0.51 -29.40 4.83
N GLN A 80 0.51 -29.17 3.51
CA GLN A 80 1.65 -28.53 2.83
C GLN A 80 1.77 -27.03 3.12
N LYS A 81 0.67 -26.39 3.53
CA LYS A 81 0.56 -24.96 3.81
C LYS A 81 -0.41 -24.75 4.98
N SER A 82 -0.20 -23.67 5.73
CA SER A 82 -1.19 -23.22 6.72
C SER A 82 -2.42 -22.66 6.02
N ILE A 83 -3.61 -22.96 6.54
CA ILE A 83 -4.90 -22.43 6.07
C ILE A 83 -5.44 -21.51 7.15
N PHE A 84 -5.76 -20.27 6.78
CA PHE A 84 -6.35 -19.25 7.65
C PHE A 84 -7.80 -18.98 7.26
N ALA A 85 -8.62 -18.59 8.24
CA ALA A 85 -9.99 -18.16 8.03
C ALA A 85 -10.03 -16.77 7.36
N ASP A 86 -10.57 -16.67 6.15
CA ASP A 86 -10.75 -15.39 5.42
C ASP A 86 -11.96 -14.60 5.94
N MET A 87 -12.84 -15.25 6.70
CA MET A 87 -14.10 -14.72 7.23
C MET A 87 -14.46 -15.39 8.56
N ASP A 88 -15.30 -14.72 9.35
CA ASP A 88 -15.88 -15.31 10.55
C ASP A 88 -16.81 -16.45 10.14
N PHE A 89 -16.66 -17.61 10.79
CA PHE A 89 -17.50 -18.76 10.54
C PHE A 89 -17.66 -19.61 11.78
N SER A 90 -18.74 -20.38 11.82
CA SER A 90 -19.05 -21.27 12.92
C SER A 90 -19.13 -22.71 12.42
N TYR A 91 -18.61 -23.62 13.23
CA TYR A 91 -18.63 -25.05 12.98
C TYR A 91 -19.40 -25.75 14.09
N GLU A 92 -20.42 -26.53 13.73
CA GLU A 92 -21.12 -27.40 14.67
C GLU A 92 -20.29 -28.67 14.89
N ASP A 93 -19.79 -28.85 16.11
CA ASP A 93 -19.07 -30.07 16.48
C ASP A 93 -20.08 -31.18 16.78
N HIS A 94 -20.47 -31.92 15.74
CA HIS A 94 -21.44 -33.02 15.87
C HIS A 94 -20.97 -34.10 16.86
N VAL A 95 -19.67 -34.40 16.91
CA VAL A 95 -19.12 -35.43 17.81
C VAL A 95 -19.27 -35.02 19.27
N ARG A 96 -18.89 -33.78 19.63
CA ARG A 96 -19.07 -33.27 21.00
C ARG A 96 -20.54 -33.07 21.35
N THR A 97 -21.36 -32.68 20.38
CA THR A 97 -22.81 -32.53 20.56
C THR A 97 -23.47 -33.87 20.85
N GLU A 98 -23.13 -34.91 20.09
CA GLU A 98 -23.65 -36.26 20.28
C GLU A 98 -23.15 -36.87 21.59
N ALA A 99 -21.87 -36.69 21.95
CA ALA A 99 -21.35 -37.13 23.25
C ALA A 99 -22.08 -36.46 24.44
N LYS A 100 -22.46 -35.19 24.33
CA LYS A 100 -23.30 -34.52 25.34
C LYS A 100 -24.72 -35.10 25.36
N ARG A 101 -25.32 -35.35 24.20
CA ARG A 101 -26.65 -35.97 24.09
C ARG A 101 -26.66 -37.37 24.70
N ASP A 102 -25.64 -38.18 24.46
CA ASP A 102 -25.54 -39.54 25.01
C ASP A 102 -25.34 -39.55 26.52
N ASN A 103 -24.54 -38.63 27.06
CA ASN A 103 -24.42 -38.45 28.50
C ASN A 103 -25.77 -38.09 29.15
N VAL A 104 -26.56 -37.23 28.51
CA VAL A 104 -27.89 -36.85 29.02
C VAL A 104 -28.87 -38.01 28.91
N ARG A 105 -28.89 -38.74 27.78
CA ARG A 105 -29.71 -39.96 27.60
C ARG A 105 -29.45 -41.02 28.67
N ALA A 106 -28.19 -41.16 29.11
CA ALA A 106 -27.79 -42.08 30.17
C ALA A 106 -28.28 -41.66 31.56
N LEU A 107 -28.50 -40.36 31.78
CA LEU A 107 -28.97 -39.80 33.06
C LEU A 107 -30.51 -39.74 33.17
N VAL A 108 -31.25 -40.00 32.10
CA VAL A 108 -32.72 -40.01 32.14
C VAL A 108 -33.23 -41.18 33.01
N PRO A 109 -34.10 -40.92 34.01
CA PRO A 109 -34.64 -41.96 34.86
C PRO A 109 -35.51 -42.95 34.07
N LEU A 110 -35.55 -44.22 34.50
CA LEU A 110 -36.41 -45.23 33.88
C LEU A 110 -37.88 -45.02 34.25
N PHE A 111 -38.80 -45.21 33.30
CA PHE A 111 -40.23 -45.10 33.58
C PHE A 111 -40.86 -46.49 33.75
N PHE A 112 -41.62 -46.65 34.83
CA PHE A 112 -42.38 -47.87 35.11
C PHE A 112 -43.86 -47.52 35.28
N ARG A 113 -44.74 -48.32 34.70
CA ARG A 113 -46.18 -48.16 34.78
C ARG A 113 -46.79 -49.19 35.72
N ILE A 114 -47.68 -48.75 36.60
CA ILE A 114 -48.47 -49.66 37.43
C ILE A 114 -49.52 -50.33 36.55
N ASP A 115 -49.56 -51.66 36.55
CA ASP A 115 -50.59 -52.44 35.88
C ASP A 115 -51.88 -52.50 36.74
N PRO A 116 -52.97 -51.83 36.34
CA PRO A 116 -54.21 -51.83 37.10
C PRO A 116 -54.89 -53.22 37.11
N ALA A 117 -54.63 -54.08 36.13
CA ALA A 117 -55.19 -55.43 36.08
C ALA A 117 -54.57 -56.32 37.17
N VAL A 118 -53.26 -56.19 37.39
CA VAL A 118 -52.56 -56.89 38.49
C VAL A 118 -53.05 -56.39 39.85
N ASN A 119 -53.26 -55.08 40.01
CA ASN A 119 -53.82 -54.53 41.25
C ASN A 119 -55.20 -55.09 41.56
N LYS A 120 -56.09 -55.10 40.55
CA LYS A 120 -57.44 -55.65 40.69
C LYS A 120 -57.40 -57.15 41.04
N ALA A 121 -56.54 -57.92 40.37
CA ALA A 121 -56.38 -59.35 40.66
C ALA A 121 -55.85 -59.62 42.09
N CYS A 122 -54.90 -58.81 42.59
CA CYS A 122 -54.38 -58.95 43.96
C CYS A 122 -55.45 -58.61 45.01
N LEU A 123 -56.25 -57.56 44.79
CA LEU A 123 -57.36 -57.18 45.66
C LEU A 123 -58.50 -58.22 45.63
N GLU A 124 -58.80 -58.81 44.48
CA GLU A 124 -59.76 -59.92 44.35
C GLU A 124 -59.28 -61.17 45.09
N ARG A 125 -58.00 -61.54 44.98
CA ARG A 125 -57.41 -62.65 45.76
C ARG A 125 -57.49 -62.39 47.27
N ALA A 126 -57.18 -61.17 47.70
CA ALA A 126 -57.26 -60.78 49.10
C ALA A 126 -58.70 -60.85 49.63
N ASN A 127 -59.69 -60.38 48.86
CA ASN A 127 -61.10 -60.48 49.23
C ASN A 127 -61.60 -61.93 49.25
N ALA A 128 -61.22 -62.75 48.27
CA ALA A 128 -61.56 -64.17 48.21
C ALA A 128 -61.01 -64.96 49.42
N LEU A 129 -59.84 -64.58 49.94
CA LEU A 129 -59.28 -65.17 51.16
C LEU A 129 -60.18 -64.95 52.39
N PHE A 130 -60.82 -63.78 52.49
CA PHE A 130 -61.76 -63.47 53.58
C PHE A 130 -63.12 -64.13 53.39
N ASP A 131 -63.58 -64.27 52.15
CA ASP A 131 -64.93 -64.78 51.84
C ASP A 131 -65.00 -66.32 51.85
N ASN A 132 -63.86 -67.01 51.67
CA ASN A 132 -63.79 -68.47 51.75
C ASN A 132 -62.54 -68.95 52.53
N PRO A 133 -62.60 -69.00 53.88
CA PRO A 133 -61.48 -69.41 54.69
C PRO A 133 -61.21 -70.91 54.49
N ALA A 134 -60.03 -71.26 53.95
CA ALA A 134 -59.67 -72.64 53.67
C ALA A 134 -59.74 -73.49 54.97
N THR A 135 -60.78 -74.32 55.07
CA THR A 135 -61.02 -75.24 56.19
C THR A 135 -60.60 -76.64 55.74
N GLY A 136 -59.53 -77.19 56.32
CA GLY A 136 -59.25 -78.62 56.14
C GLY A 136 -57.85 -79.16 56.36
N ASP A 137 -56.81 -78.36 56.65
CA ASP A 137 -55.46 -78.93 56.82
C ASP A 137 -54.57 -78.10 57.77
N ASN A 138 -53.69 -78.77 58.54
CA ASN A 138 -52.89 -78.21 59.65
C ASN A 138 -51.44 -77.84 59.22
N SER A 139 -51.26 -77.36 57.98
CA SER A 139 -49.97 -76.80 57.58
C SER A 139 -49.69 -75.47 58.31
N PRO A 140 -48.41 -75.12 58.58
CA PRO A 140 -48.05 -73.85 59.21
C PRO A 140 -48.61 -72.61 58.47
N GLU A 141 -48.66 -72.67 57.15
CA GLU A 141 -49.23 -71.64 56.27
C GLU A 141 -50.74 -71.47 56.49
N LYS A 142 -51.51 -72.56 56.59
CA LYS A 142 -52.96 -72.51 56.83
C LYS A 142 -53.30 -72.12 58.27
N ALA A 143 -52.41 -72.40 59.23
CA ALA A 143 -52.54 -71.89 60.60
C ALA A 143 -52.38 -70.35 60.65
N ALA A 144 -51.40 -69.81 59.92
CA ALA A 144 -51.22 -68.36 59.81
C ALA A 144 -52.36 -67.66 59.07
N VAL A 145 -52.94 -68.28 58.03
CA VAL A 145 -54.18 -67.80 57.39
C VAL A 145 -55.33 -67.77 58.39
N ARG A 146 -55.47 -68.81 59.23
CA ARG A 146 -56.53 -68.88 60.25
C ARG A 146 -56.35 -67.81 61.33
N GLU A 147 -55.11 -67.54 61.76
CA GLU A 147 -54.77 -66.45 62.67
C GLU A 147 -54.98 -65.08 62.03
N LEU A 148 -54.59 -64.85 60.77
CA LEU A 148 -54.85 -63.62 60.01
C LEU A 148 -56.36 -63.33 59.97
N LEU A 149 -57.18 -64.34 59.69
CA LEU A 149 -58.64 -64.24 59.64
C LEU A 149 -59.25 -63.99 61.03
N GLN A 150 -58.65 -64.51 62.10
CA GLN A 150 -59.03 -64.20 63.49
C GLN A 150 -58.62 -62.77 63.92
N LEU A 151 -57.45 -62.32 63.47
CA LEU A 151 -56.87 -61.00 63.72
C LEU A 151 -57.66 -59.86 63.04
N ILE A 152 -58.43 -60.19 62.00
CA ILE A 152 -59.11 -59.22 61.11
C ILE A 152 -60.65 -59.42 61.15
N GLN A 153 -61.18 -59.97 62.26
CA GLN A 153 -62.62 -60.25 62.37
C GLN A 153 -63.51 -59.00 62.40
N GLU A 154 -63.00 -57.85 62.85
CA GLU A 154 -63.76 -56.60 62.84
C GLU A 154 -63.74 -55.91 61.47
N THR A 155 -64.89 -55.40 61.03
CA THR A 155 -65.06 -54.65 59.78
C THR A 155 -64.07 -53.48 59.64
N SER A 156 -63.69 -52.87 60.77
CA SER A 156 -62.69 -51.79 60.87
C SER A 156 -61.27 -52.26 60.50
N GLN A 157 -60.88 -53.43 60.98
CA GLN A 157 -59.56 -54.04 60.77
C GLN A 157 -59.42 -54.62 59.36
N ARG A 158 -60.48 -55.25 58.82
CA ARG A 158 -60.53 -55.69 57.41
C ARG A 158 -60.34 -54.52 56.45
N LYS A 159 -61.03 -53.41 56.72
CA LYS A 159 -60.88 -52.18 55.96
C LYS A 159 -59.46 -51.62 56.06
N SER A 160 -58.85 -51.62 57.25
CA SER A 160 -57.46 -51.18 57.45
C SER A 160 -56.45 -52.03 56.68
N PHE A 161 -56.59 -53.36 56.71
CA PHE A 161 -55.71 -54.28 55.97
C PHE A 161 -55.82 -54.10 54.46
N LEU A 162 -57.05 -54.01 53.93
CA LEU A 162 -57.27 -53.76 52.51
C LEU A 162 -56.73 -52.40 52.08
N VAL A 163 -56.85 -51.36 52.91
CA VAL A 163 -56.26 -50.03 52.64
C VAL A 163 -54.73 -50.09 52.64
N GLN A 164 -54.10 -50.88 53.52
CA GLN A 164 -52.65 -51.07 53.52
C GLN A 164 -52.17 -51.85 52.29
N LEU A 165 -52.94 -52.86 51.87
CA LEU A 165 -52.65 -53.67 50.69
C LEU A 165 -52.83 -52.86 49.40
N GLU A 166 -53.91 -52.10 49.30
CA GLU A 166 -54.15 -51.14 48.22
C GLU A 166 -53.06 -50.06 48.20
N GLY A 167 -52.68 -49.52 49.34
CA GLY A 167 -51.58 -48.54 49.46
C GLY A 167 -50.23 -49.09 48.99
N ALA A 168 -49.92 -50.36 49.28
CA ALA A 168 -48.70 -51.01 48.79
C ALA A 168 -48.74 -51.26 47.27
N LEU A 169 -49.88 -51.65 46.72
CA LEU A 169 -50.07 -51.80 45.27
C LEU A 169 -50.03 -50.45 44.54
N GLU A 170 -50.57 -49.39 45.14
CA GLU A 170 -50.46 -48.04 44.59
C GLU A 170 -49.05 -47.47 44.69
N GLU A 171 -48.23 -47.88 45.68
CA GLU A 171 -46.82 -47.48 45.78
C GLU A 171 -45.96 -48.08 44.64
N GLY A 172 -46.38 -49.24 44.12
CA GLY A 172 -45.70 -49.99 43.07
C GLY A 172 -44.76 -51.05 43.66
N LEU A 173 -44.94 -52.30 43.23
CA LEU A 173 -44.18 -53.48 43.65
C LEU A 173 -43.34 -53.97 42.48
N ILE A 174 -42.03 -54.06 42.70
CA ILE A 174 -41.09 -54.60 41.72
C ILE A 174 -40.78 -56.07 42.03
N LEU A 175 -40.65 -56.89 40.99
CA LEU A 175 -40.17 -58.27 41.16
C LEU A 175 -38.69 -58.25 41.55
N LYS A 176 -38.26 -59.20 42.39
CA LYS A 176 -36.87 -59.29 42.83
C LYS A 176 -35.90 -59.43 41.65
N VAL A 177 -36.27 -60.23 40.65
CA VAL A 177 -35.50 -60.43 39.41
C VAL A 177 -35.32 -59.13 38.64
N ASP A 178 -36.37 -58.32 38.55
CA ASP A 178 -36.30 -57.02 37.87
C ASP A 178 -35.52 -56.00 38.71
N LYS A 179 -35.60 -56.05 40.04
CA LYS A 179 -34.80 -55.18 40.94
C LYS A 179 -33.30 -55.47 40.83
N GLU A 180 -32.91 -56.73 40.58
CA GLU A 180 -31.52 -57.16 40.39
C GLU A 180 -30.98 -56.93 38.98
N LYS A 181 -31.86 -56.75 37.98
CA LYS A 181 -31.50 -56.54 36.56
C LYS A 181 -30.86 -55.17 36.29
N TYR A 182 -31.18 -54.15 37.08
CA TYR A 182 -30.76 -52.77 36.84
C TYR A 182 -29.66 -52.34 37.81
N ALA A 183 -28.84 -51.37 37.40
CA ALA A 183 -27.65 -50.97 38.15
C ALA A 183 -27.98 -50.28 39.50
N ILE A 184 -27.11 -50.48 40.49
CA ILE A 184 -27.16 -49.81 41.79
C ILE A 184 -27.10 -48.29 41.57
N GLY A 185 -28.13 -47.57 42.03
CA GLY A 185 -28.21 -46.11 41.93
C GLY A 185 -29.05 -45.58 40.76
N GLN A 186 -29.63 -46.44 39.93
CA GLN A 186 -30.50 -46.02 38.84
C GLN A 186 -31.80 -45.38 39.35
N GLU A 187 -32.12 -44.21 38.82
CA GLU A 187 -33.33 -43.47 39.18
C GLU A 187 -34.51 -43.93 38.33
N MET A 188 -35.70 -43.90 38.92
CA MET A 188 -36.93 -44.26 38.23
C MET A 188 -38.09 -43.31 38.57
N ARG A 189 -39.07 -43.27 37.67
CA ARG A 189 -40.36 -42.60 37.87
C ARG A 189 -41.49 -43.59 37.64
N VAL A 190 -42.45 -43.59 38.55
CA VAL A 190 -43.62 -44.48 38.48
C VAL A 190 -44.80 -43.71 37.90
N ILE A 191 -45.41 -44.26 36.85
CA ILE A 191 -46.66 -43.80 36.26
C ILE A 191 -47.77 -44.54 37.00
N ASP A 192 -48.62 -43.79 37.70
CA ASP A 192 -49.73 -44.37 38.45
C ASP A 192 -50.82 -44.92 37.52
N ALA A 193 -51.77 -45.68 38.08
CA ALA A 193 -52.89 -46.25 37.33
C ALA A 193 -53.81 -45.20 36.67
N LYS A 194 -53.65 -43.90 37.00
CA LYS A 194 -54.38 -42.77 36.40
C LYS A 194 -53.52 -42.01 35.37
N GLY A 195 -52.34 -42.53 35.02
CA GLY A 195 -51.43 -41.93 34.03
C GLY A 195 -50.57 -40.78 34.57
N ARG A 196 -50.53 -40.53 35.88
CA ARG A 196 -49.75 -39.43 36.48
C ARG A 196 -48.35 -39.91 36.84
N ILE A 197 -47.34 -39.14 36.44
CA ILE A 197 -45.95 -39.39 36.77
C ILE A 197 -45.68 -38.97 38.22
N ARG A 198 -45.29 -39.92 39.06
CA ARG A 198 -44.96 -39.70 40.48
C ARG A 198 -43.53 -39.17 40.64
N LYS A 199 -43.23 -38.69 41.84
CA LYS A 199 -41.89 -38.20 42.21
C LYS A 199 -40.84 -39.29 41.96
N GLN A 200 -39.69 -38.83 41.50
CA GLN A 200 -38.50 -39.64 41.27
C GLN A 200 -38.07 -40.37 42.55
N LYS A 201 -37.77 -41.67 42.42
CA LYS A 201 -37.25 -42.52 43.48
C LYS A 201 -36.06 -43.32 42.95
N ARG A 202 -35.17 -43.77 43.83
CA ARG A 202 -34.15 -44.75 43.43
C ARG A 202 -34.83 -46.11 43.30
N LEU A 203 -34.42 -46.90 42.31
CA LEU A 203 -34.97 -48.24 42.09
C LEU A 203 -34.87 -49.13 43.34
N GLN A 204 -33.84 -48.94 44.16
CA GLN A 204 -33.62 -49.69 45.40
C GLN A 204 -34.64 -49.38 46.50
N ASP A 205 -35.17 -48.14 46.51
CA ASP A 205 -36.15 -47.67 47.49
C ASP A 205 -37.56 -48.19 47.17
N VAL A 206 -37.75 -48.83 46.01
CA VAL A 206 -39.02 -49.47 45.65
C VAL A 206 -39.11 -50.83 46.33
N PRO A 207 -40.18 -51.08 47.11
CA PRO A 207 -40.28 -52.30 47.87
C PRO A 207 -40.53 -53.49 46.93
N THR A 208 -39.87 -54.61 47.20
CA THR A 208 -40.22 -55.89 46.57
C THR A 208 -41.56 -56.40 47.11
N VAL A 209 -42.12 -57.40 46.42
CA VAL A 209 -43.31 -58.12 46.89
C VAL A 209 -43.13 -58.63 48.32
N GLN A 210 -41.95 -59.20 48.63
CA GLN A 210 -41.64 -59.71 49.96
C GLN A 210 -41.47 -58.60 51.00
N GLU A 211 -40.72 -57.54 50.68
CA GLU A 211 -40.53 -56.40 51.60
C GLU A 211 -41.85 -55.70 51.95
N SER A 212 -42.77 -55.61 50.99
CA SER A 212 -44.12 -55.07 51.24
C SER A 212 -44.97 -56.00 52.08
N ALA A 213 -44.89 -57.32 51.84
CA ALA A 213 -45.58 -58.31 52.65
C ALA A 213 -45.08 -58.30 54.10
N ASP A 214 -43.77 -58.18 54.32
CA ASP A 214 -43.15 -58.02 55.65
C ASP A 214 -43.64 -56.72 56.32
N ARG A 215 -43.69 -55.60 55.59
CA ARG A 215 -44.17 -54.31 56.13
C ARG A 215 -45.65 -54.35 56.55
N ILE A 216 -46.51 -54.96 55.73
CA ILE A 216 -47.94 -55.14 56.04
C ILE A 216 -48.10 -56.08 57.23
N THR A 217 -47.33 -57.18 57.28
CA THR A 217 -47.26 -58.12 58.39
C THR A 217 -46.88 -57.43 59.70
N ASP A 218 -45.79 -56.65 59.68
CA ASP A 218 -45.29 -55.95 60.87
C ASP A 218 -46.26 -54.89 61.38
N ASN A 219 -46.92 -54.15 60.48
CA ASN A 219 -47.96 -53.20 60.85
C ASN A 219 -49.20 -53.89 61.44
N THR A 220 -49.59 -55.04 60.88
CA THR A 220 -50.71 -55.84 61.38
C THR A 220 -50.40 -56.40 62.77
N LEU A 221 -49.16 -56.87 62.99
CA LEU A 221 -48.71 -57.45 64.26
C LEU A 221 -48.29 -56.41 65.31
N LYS A 222 -48.19 -55.11 64.96
CA LYS A 222 -47.71 -54.03 65.85
C LYS A 222 -48.53 -53.90 67.14
N TYR A 223 -49.81 -54.26 67.09
CA TYR A 223 -50.77 -54.10 68.19
C TYR A 223 -50.99 -55.40 68.99
N TYR A 224 -50.27 -56.48 68.69
CA TYR A 224 -50.49 -57.79 69.29
C TYR A 224 -49.19 -58.36 69.90
N SER A 225 -49.27 -58.95 71.10
CA SER A 225 -48.13 -59.56 71.81
C SER A 225 -48.32 -61.07 71.89
N TYR A 226 -47.39 -61.85 71.32
CA TYR A 226 -47.48 -63.31 71.20
C TYR A 226 -46.25 -64.02 71.76
N ARG A 227 -46.45 -65.27 72.23
CA ARG A 227 -45.40 -66.15 72.77
C ARG A 227 -44.44 -66.74 71.70
N ASN A 228 -44.89 -66.85 70.43
CA ASN A 228 -44.13 -67.35 69.27
C ASN A 228 -44.20 -66.37 68.07
N ARG A 229 -43.93 -65.08 68.34
CA ARG A 229 -44.10 -63.98 67.38
C ARG A 229 -43.37 -64.18 66.04
N GLU A 230 -42.16 -64.73 66.06
CA GLU A 230 -41.35 -64.92 64.84
C GLU A 230 -41.92 -65.97 63.88
N LEU A 231 -42.46 -67.06 64.41
CA LEU A 231 -43.01 -68.14 63.57
C LEU A 231 -44.30 -67.70 62.86
N ILE A 232 -45.13 -66.94 63.58
CA ILE A 232 -46.38 -66.35 63.06
C ILE A 232 -46.07 -65.26 62.05
N ARG A 233 -45.12 -64.37 62.36
CA ARG A 233 -44.67 -63.31 61.43
C ARG A 233 -44.23 -63.88 60.09
N LYS A 234 -43.40 -64.93 60.11
CA LYS A 234 -42.89 -65.55 58.89
C LYS A 234 -44.03 -66.13 58.02
N ALA A 235 -44.91 -66.92 58.63
CA ALA A 235 -46.01 -67.54 57.90
C ALA A 235 -47.06 -66.52 57.42
N LEU A 236 -47.28 -65.42 58.17
CA LEU A 236 -48.15 -64.31 57.77
C LEU A 236 -47.58 -63.54 56.59
N SER A 237 -46.27 -63.26 56.62
CA SER A 237 -45.58 -62.60 55.51
C SER A 237 -45.58 -63.46 54.24
N GLU A 238 -45.32 -64.76 54.35
CA GLU A 238 -45.40 -65.69 53.21
C GLU A 238 -46.82 -65.74 52.61
N THR A 239 -47.85 -65.70 53.48
CA THR A 239 -49.26 -65.64 53.05
C THR A 239 -49.57 -64.34 52.30
N ILE A 240 -49.16 -63.18 52.85
CA ILE A 240 -49.40 -61.87 52.23
C ILE A 240 -48.58 -61.73 50.94
N ALA A 241 -47.36 -62.24 50.90
CA ALA A 241 -46.53 -62.29 49.70
C ALA A 241 -47.20 -63.10 48.58
N GLY A 242 -47.88 -64.20 48.92
CA GLY A 242 -48.69 -64.99 47.98
C GLY A 242 -49.93 -64.27 47.45
N LEU A 243 -50.45 -63.26 48.16
CA LEU A 243 -51.56 -62.41 47.69
C LEU A 243 -51.09 -61.31 46.74
N LEU A 244 -49.84 -60.87 46.89
CA LEU A 244 -49.25 -59.79 46.11
C LEU A 244 -48.57 -60.32 44.84
N SER A 245 -48.44 -59.46 43.85
CA SER A 245 -47.67 -59.73 42.63
C SER A 245 -46.99 -58.44 42.19
N GLY A 246 -45.82 -58.56 41.56
CA GLY A 246 -45.14 -57.39 41.00
C GLY A 246 -46.03 -56.72 39.95
N ASN A 247 -46.31 -55.44 40.12
CA ASN A 247 -47.27 -54.69 39.31
C ASN A 247 -46.61 -53.54 38.55
N LEU A 248 -45.30 -53.34 38.70
CA LEU A 248 -44.53 -52.37 37.94
C LEU A 248 -44.01 -53.00 36.64
N ILE A 249 -44.43 -52.44 35.50
CA ILE A 249 -43.99 -52.84 34.17
C ILE A 249 -43.11 -51.72 33.60
N TYR A 250 -41.92 -52.08 33.12
CA TYR A 250 -41.03 -51.11 32.45
C TYR A 250 -41.68 -50.58 31.16
N ASP A 251 -41.79 -49.26 31.04
CA ASP A 251 -42.35 -48.59 29.86
C ASP A 251 -41.21 -48.06 28.98
N GLU A 252 -40.77 -48.92 28.05
CA GLU A 252 -39.68 -48.60 27.13
C GLU A 252 -40.01 -47.41 26.23
N LYS A 253 -41.27 -47.29 25.78
CA LYS A 253 -41.70 -46.22 24.89
C LYS A 253 -41.61 -44.85 25.56
N VAL A 254 -42.16 -44.72 26.77
CA VAL A 254 -42.10 -43.45 27.51
C VAL A 254 -40.66 -43.09 27.90
N THR A 255 -39.86 -44.10 28.27
CA THR A 255 -38.44 -43.89 28.60
C THR A 255 -37.65 -43.38 27.39
N ASP A 256 -37.88 -43.96 26.20
CA ASP A 256 -37.19 -43.54 24.98
C ASP A 256 -37.70 -42.21 24.42
N GLU A 257 -38.98 -41.90 24.59
CA GLU A 257 -39.55 -40.58 24.26
C GLU A 257 -38.95 -39.47 25.12
N GLU A 258 -38.85 -39.67 26.43
CA GLU A 258 -38.21 -38.68 27.32
C GLU A 258 -36.69 -38.60 27.09
N ARG A 259 -36.00 -39.71 26.77
CA ARG A 259 -34.60 -39.68 26.33
C ARG A 259 -34.38 -38.86 25.06
N LYS A 260 -35.28 -38.97 24.08
CA LYS A 260 -35.22 -38.17 22.85
C LYS A 260 -35.46 -36.70 23.16
N LYS A 261 -36.50 -36.39 23.93
CA LYS A 261 -36.85 -35.03 24.34
C LYS A 261 -35.72 -34.32 25.11
N GLU A 262 -35.08 -35.01 26.04
CA GLU A 262 -33.92 -34.48 26.78
C GLU A 262 -32.65 -34.40 25.92
N ALA A 263 -32.47 -35.28 24.93
CA ALA A 263 -31.36 -35.16 23.97
C ALA A 263 -31.57 -33.99 22.99
N ASP A 264 -32.81 -33.74 22.57
CA ASP A 264 -33.17 -32.68 21.64
C ASP A 264 -33.16 -31.29 22.30
N SER A 265 -33.31 -31.22 23.62
CA SER A 265 -33.18 -29.99 24.40
C SER A 265 -31.73 -29.49 24.51
N ILE A 266 -30.75 -30.34 24.18
CA ILE A 266 -29.33 -29.98 24.18
C ILE A 266 -28.97 -29.17 22.94
N SER A 267 -28.66 -27.89 23.16
CA SER A 267 -28.13 -27.00 22.15
C SER A 267 -26.82 -27.55 21.56
N PRO A 268 -26.64 -27.46 20.22
CA PRO A 268 -25.41 -27.88 19.57
C PRO A 268 -24.18 -27.17 20.12
N VAL A 269 -23.05 -27.88 20.15
CA VAL A 269 -21.76 -27.30 20.51
C VAL A 269 -21.17 -26.59 19.29
N ILE A 270 -21.21 -25.27 19.31
CA ILE A 270 -20.69 -24.42 18.23
C ILE A 270 -19.26 -23.98 18.58
N VAL A 271 -18.35 -24.17 17.63
CA VAL A 271 -16.99 -23.61 17.68
C VAL A 271 -16.93 -22.42 16.73
N GLU A 272 -16.57 -21.25 17.25
CA GLU A 272 -16.44 -20.02 16.47
C GLU A 272 -14.99 -19.77 16.05
N PHE A 273 -14.81 -19.42 14.77
CA PHE A 273 -13.54 -18.97 14.21
C PHE A 273 -13.68 -17.53 13.75
N LYS A 274 -12.73 -16.68 14.12
CA LYS A 274 -12.64 -15.30 13.64
C LYS A 274 -11.76 -15.21 12.41
N LYS A 275 -11.98 -14.18 11.59
CA LYS A 275 -11.12 -13.85 10.46
C LYS A 275 -9.67 -13.69 10.91
N GLY A 276 -8.77 -14.41 10.25
CA GLY A 276 -7.34 -14.48 10.56
C GLY A 276 -6.94 -15.64 11.47
N ASP A 277 -7.90 -16.35 12.08
CA ASP A 277 -7.59 -17.54 12.88
C ASP A 277 -7.03 -18.66 12.00
N THR A 278 -6.14 -19.46 12.59
CA THR A 278 -5.51 -20.59 11.88
C THR A 278 -6.44 -21.80 11.95
N ILE A 279 -6.88 -22.28 10.79
CA ILE A 279 -7.69 -23.50 10.65
C ILE A 279 -6.78 -24.73 10.66
N ILE A 280 -5.72 -24.70 9.85
CA ILE A 280 -4.70 -25.78 9.77
C ILE A 280 -3.32 -25.16 9.79
N ILE A 281 -2.40 -25.74 10.55
CA ILE A 281 -0.98 -25.35 10.56
C ILE A 281 -0.21 -26.22 9.57
N LYS A 282 0.77 -25.63 8.87
CA LYS A 282 1.71 -26.38 8.03
C LYS A 282 2.33 -27.56 8.79
N ASP A 283 2.47 -28.69 8.10
CA ASP A 283 3.01 -29.97 8.59
C ASP A 283 2.14 -30.69 9.64
N GLN A 284 0.98 -30.13 10.01
CA GLN A 284 -0.04 -30.82 10.82
C GLN A 284 -0.59 -32.03 10.07
N LEU A 285 -0.73 -33.16 10.78
CA LEU A 285 -1.42 -34.34 10.26
C LEU A 285 -2.94 -34.08 10.28
N ILE A 286 -3.59 -34.26 9.13
CA ILE A 286 -5.00 -33.91 8.96
C ILE A 286 -5.89 -35.04 9.46
N ASP A 287 -6.68 -34.74 10.49
CA ASP A 287 -7.67 -35.65 11.07
C ASP A 287 -9.08 -35.44 10.46
N ALA A 288 -10.00 -36.37 10.71
CA ALA A 288 -11.40 -36.29 10.27
C ALA A 288 -12.10 -35.02 10.78
N LYS A 289 -11.71 -34.52 11.96
CA LYS A 289 -12.20 -33.25 12.50
C LYS A 289 -11.78 -32.05 11.65
N ASP A 290 -10.52 -32.02 11.21
CA ASP A 290 -9.99 -30.92 10.40
C ASP A 290 -10.68 -30.88 9.03
N LEU A 291 -10.98 -32.05 8.44
CA LEU A 291 -11.76 -32.15 7.21
C LEU A 291 -13.19 -31.63 7.36
N ALA A 292 -13.85 -31.91 8.49
CA ALA A 292 -15.20 -31.41 8.76
C ALA A 292 -15.23 -29.88 8.92
N ILE A 293 -14.23 -29.31 9.59
CA ILE A 293 -14.05 -27.85 9.71
C ILE A 293 -13.79 -27.23 8.33
N LEU A 294 -12.91 -27.84 7.51
CA LEU A 294 -12.64 -27.39 6.16
C LEU A 294 -13.85 -27.48 5.24
N ASP A 295 -14.66 -28.54 5.33
CA ASP A 295 -15.88 -28.68 4.53
C ASP A 295 -16.90 -27.59 4.91
N ALA A 296 -17.14 -27.37 6.20
CA ALA A 296 -18.00 -26.30 6.69
C ALA A 296 -17.51 -24.91 6.23
N TYR A 297 -16.21 -24.64 6.37
CA TYR A 297 -15.57 -23.43 5.87
C TYR A 297 -15.73 -23.28 4.35
N SER A 298 -15.53 -24.36 3.58
CA SER A 298 -15.66 -24.34 2.12
C SER A 298 -17.10 -24.12 1.66
N LYS A 299 -18.10 -24.69 2.36
CA LYS A 299 -19.52 -24.49 2.10
C LYS A 299 -19.93 -23.05 2.39
N GLN A 300 -19.48 -22.50 3.50
CA GLN A 300 -19.77 -21.11 3.86
C GLN A 300 -19.07 -20.13 2.90
N LEU A 301 -17.80 -20.38 2.55
CA LEU A 301 -17.09 -19.64 1.51
C LEU A 301 -17.83 -19.70 0.17
N LYS A 302 -18.33 -20.88 -0.24
CA LYS A 302 -19.13 -21.02 -1.46
C LYS A 302 -20.43 -20.25 -1.37
N GLN A 303 -21.15 -20.28 -0.26
CA GLN A 303 -22.39 -19.50 -0.09
C GLN A 303 -22.14 -17.98 -0.12
N THR A 304 -21.07 -17.52 0.53
CA THR A 304 -20.70 -16.10 0.54
C THR A 304 -20.16 -15.63 -0.82
N LYS A 305 -19.29 -16.42 -1.47
CA LYS A 305 -18.67 -16.09 -2.77
C LYS A 305 -19.59 -16.38 -3.98
N ALA A 306 -20.52 -17.33 -3.90
CA ALA A 306 -21.51 -17.58 -4.96
C ALA A 306 -22.46 -16.40 -5.19
N SER A 307 -22.45 -15.39 -4.31
CA SER A 307 -23.27 -14.18 -4.43
C SER A 307 -22.62 -13.02 -5.17
N LEU A 308 -21.34 -13.12 -5.60
CA LEU A 308 -20.68 -12.08 -6.40
C LEU A 308 -20.73 -12.48 -7.88
N ASN A 309 -21.81 -12.11 -8.57
CA ASN A 309 -21.81 -12.07 -10.04
C ASN A 309 -20.55 -11.32 -10.47
N PHE A 310 -19.65 -11.98 -11.21
CA PHE A 310 -18.44 -11.36 -11.77
C PHE A 310 -18.75 -9.99 -12.40
N TRP A 311 -19.87 -9.91 -13.11
CA TRP A 311 -20.42 -8.68 -13.70
C TRP A 311 -20.74 -7.57 -12.68
N ARG A 312 -21.25 -7.91 -11.50
CA ARG A 312 -21.48 -6.95 -10.41
C ARG A 312 -20.14 -6.39 -9.90
N LYS A 313 -19.18 -7.25 -9.55
CA LYS A 313 -17.85 -6.82 -9.08
C LYS A 313 -17.11 -5.99 -10.13
N LEU A 314 -17.19 -6.40 -11.39
CA LEU A 314 -16.66 -5.66 -12.53
C LEU A 314 -17.31 -4.27 -12.64
N SER A 315 -18.64 -4.18 -12.55
CA SER A 315 -19.35 -2.90 -12.63
C SER A 315 -19.00 -1.96 -11.47
N GLU A 316 -18.97 -2.45 -10.23
CA GLU A 316 -18.59 -1.67 -9.05
C GLU A 316 -17.16 -1.15 -9.15
N SER A 317 -16.22 -2.04 -9.49
CA SER A 317 -14.80 -1.69 -9.67
C SER A 317 -14.60 -0.69 -10.81
N SER A 318 -15.36 -0.84 -11.90
CA SER A 318 -15.30 0.05 -13.07
C SER A 318 -15.81 1.45 -12.74
N ILE A 319 -16.95 1.57 -12.04
CA ILE A 319 -17.53 2.86 -11.65
C ILE A 319 -16.62 3.60 -10.69
N VAL A 320 -16.11 2.91 -9.66
CA VAL A 320 -15.25 3.52 -8.64
C VAL A 320 -13.91 3.96 -9.24
N SER A 321 -13.26 3.10 -10.03
CA SER A 321 -12.00 3.48 -10.70
C SER A 321 -12.19 4.61 -11.71
N LEU A 322 -13.32 4.65 -12.44
CA LEU A 322 -13.64 5.77 -13.34
C LEU A 322 -13.81 7.08 -12.57
N LEU A 323 -14.55 7.04 -11.46
CA LEU A 323 -14.75 8.21 -10.59
C LEU A 323 -13.41 8.74 -10.07
N LEU A 324 -12.52 7.85 -9.60
CA LEU A 324 -11.18 8.24 -9.13
C LEU A 324 -10.35 8.88 -10.25
N ILE A 325 -10.41 8.34 -11.46
CA ILE A 325 -9.69 8.93 -12.62
C ILE A 325 -10.26 10.30 -12.97
N VAL A 326 -11.58 10.48 -12.94
CA VAL A 326 -12.21 11.79 -13.18
C VAL A 326 -11.79 12.80 -12.12
N LEU A 327 -11.82 12.43 -10.84
CA LEU A 327 -11.36 13.30 -9.74
C LEU A 327 -9.87 13.65 -9.89
N THR A 328 -9.04 12.67 -10.25
CA THR A 328 -7.61 12.88 -10.53
C THR A 328 -7.40 13.83 -11.70
N GLY A 329 -8.14 13.63 -12.79
CA GLY A 329 -8.09 14.47 -13.97
C GLY A 329 -8.53 15.91 -13.67
N LEU A 330 -9.59 16.09 -12.88
CA LEU A 330 -10.05 17.42 -12.44
C LEU A 330 -9.01 18.13 -11.57
N TYR A 331 -8.41 17.42 -10.59
CA TYR A 331 -7.34 17.96 -9.77
C TYR A 331 -6.15 18.40 -10.62
N LEU A 332 -5.65 17.52 -11.50
CA LEU A 332 -4.52 17.84 -12.38
C LEU A 332 -4.86 18.99 -13.34
N TYR A 333 -6.09 19.06 -13.86
CA TYR A 333 -6.50 20.12 -14.78
C TYR A 333 -6.52 21.50 -14.10
N HIS A 334 -6.94 21.58 -12.84
CA HIS A 334 -7.06 22.85 -12.12
C HIS A 334 -5.78 23.29 -11.41
N ILE A 335 -5.04 22.35 -10.80
CA ILE A 335 -3.87 22.67 -9.98
C ILE A 335 -2.57 22.57 -10.78
N HIS A 336 -2.48 21.61 -11.71
CA HIS A 336 -1.28 21.32 -12.50
C HIS A 336 -1.58 21.24 -14.01
N PRO A 337 -2.12 22.33 -14.62
CA PRO A 337 -2.51 22.32 -16.02
C PRO A 337 -1.35 22.00 -16.98
N GLU A 338 -0.10 22.23 -16.58
CA GLU A 338 1.11 21.86 -17.29
C GLU A 338 1.29 20.35 -17.47
N VAL A 339 0.78 19.53 -16.53
CA VAL A 339 0.80 18.07 -16.64
C VAL A 339 -0.22 17.62 -17.67
N VAL A 340 -1.45 18.14 -17.61
CA VAL A 340 -2.55 17.74 -18.51
C VAL A 340 -2.34 18.26 -19.94
N ARG A 341 -1.67 19.41 -20.10
CA ARG A 341 -1.35 19.97 -21.43
C ARG A 341 -0.21 19.24 -22.13
N SER A 342 0.63 18.52 -21.39
CA SER A 342 1.75 17.77 -21.94
C SER A 342 1.41 16.28 -22.01
N THR A 343 1.28 15.76 -23.23
CA THR A 343 1.03 14.32 -23.43
C THR A 343 2.14 13.48 -22.78
N GLN A 344 3.39 13.91 -22.89
CA GLN A 344 4.53 13.23 -22.27
C GLN A 344 4.42 13.18 -20.74
N LYS A 345 4.08 14.29 -20.06
CA LYS A 345 3.90 14.31 -18.60
C LYS A 345 2.69 13.50 -18.16
N MET A 346 1.60 13.49 -18.94
CA MET A 346 0.45 12.62 -18.69
C MET A 346 0.83 11.14 -18.78
N TRP A 347 1.54 10.74 -19.83
CA TRP A 347 1.99 9.36 -19.99
C TRP A 347 2.98 8.95 -18.91
N LEU A 348 3.94 9.82 -18.55
CA LEU A 348 4.85 9.61 -17.43
C LEU A 348 4.08 9.35 -16.12
N THR A 349 3.09 10.20 -15.82
CA THR A 349 2.26 10.09 -14.61
C THR A 349 1.46 8.79 -14.61
N GLY A 350 0.78 8.49 -15.71
CA GLY A 350 -0.04 7.28 -15.84
C GLY A 350 0.78 5.99 -15.75
N THR A 351 1.95 5.95 -16.41
CA THR A 351 2.86 4.80 -16.32
C THR A 351 3.40 4.62 -14.91
N ALA A 352 3.77 5.69 -14.19
CA ALA A 352 4.21 5.60 -12.80
C ALA A 352 3.09 5.05 -11.87
N ILE A 353 1.85 5.48 -12.08
CA ILE A 353 0.68 4.96 -11.36
C ILE A 353 0.46 3.48 -11.67
N ILE A 354 0.52 3.08 -12.94
CA ILE A 354 0.37 1.68 -13.37
C ILE A 354 1.46 0.81 -12.74
N LEU A 355 2.72 1.24 -12.78
CA LEU A 355 3.84 0.51 -12.17
C LEU A 355 3.63 0.34 -10.66
N ALA A 356 3.15 1.37 -9.97
CA ALA A 356 2.85 1.29 -8.55
C ALA A 356 1.67 0.34 -8.25
N ILE A 357 0.59 0.36 -9.04
CA ILE A 357 -0.55 -0.56 -8.87
C ILE A 357 -0.10 -2.01 -9.07
N ILE A 358 0.65 -2.28 -10.15
CA ILE A 358 1.19 -3.62 -10.43
C ILE A 358 2.14 -4.05 -9.32
N ALA A 359 3.02 -3.18 -8.82
CA ALA A 359 3.93 -3.50 -7.73
C ALA A 359 3.17 -3.86 -6.44
N ASN A 360 2.09 -3.15 -6.11
CA ASN A 360 1.24 -3.47 -4.97
C ASN A 360 0.50 -4.81 -5.18
N TYR A 361 -0.02 -5.08 -6.37
CA TYR A 361 -0.64 -6.38 -6.69
C TYR A 361 0.34 -7.55 -6.58
N LEU A 362 1.52 -7.44 -7.18
CA LEU A 362 2.54 -8.49 -7.11
C LEU A 362 3.05 -8.69 -5.67
N SER A 363 3.18 -7.60 -4.90
CA SER A 363 3.54 -7.66 -3.48
C SER A 363 2.48 -8.39 -2.64
N MET A 364 1.19 -8.14 -2.92
CA MET A 364 0.06 -8.85 -2.29
C MET A 364 0.12 -10.36 -2.56
N GLU A 365 0.25 -10.76 -3.83
CA GLU A 365 0.34 -12.18 -4.23
C GLU A 365 1.57 -12.88 -3.64
N PHE A 366 2.71 -12.17 -3.63
CA PHE A 366 3.94 -12.68 -3.00
C PHE A 366 3.76 -12.84 -1.49
N PHE A 367 3.14 -11.87 -0.81
CA PHE A 367 2.88 -11.93 0.62
C PHE A 367 1.93 -13.08 0.98
N ASP A 368 0.84 -13.28 0.23
CA ASP A 368 -0.10 -14.38 0.46
C ASP A 368 0.60 -15.74 0.34
N SER A 369 1.46 -15.91 -0.67
CA SER A 369 2.28 -17.11 -0.83
C SER A 369 3.26 -17.31 0.33
N LEU A 370 3.94 -16.25 0.76
CA LEU A 370 4.89 -16.28 1.87
C LEU A 370 4.19 -16.56 3.21
N SER A 371 3.04 -15.94 3.45
CA SER A 371 2.22 -16.11 4.64
C SER A 371 1.80 -17.57 4.83
N ALA A 372 1.34 -18.22 3.77
CA ALA A 372 0.96 -19.64 3.79
C ALA A 372 2.15 -20.59 4.04
N ASN A 373 3.34 -20.27 3.51
CA ASN A 373 4.53 -21.13 3.60
C ASN A 373 5.31 -20.98 4.91
N CYS A 374 5.30 -19.78 5.50
CA CYS A 374 6.07 -19.42 6.70
C CYS A 374 5.19 -19.21 7.95
N ASN A 375 3.88 -19.45 7.86
CA ASN A 375 2.91 -19.26 8.93
C ASN A 375 2.95 -17.83 9.50
N ILE A 376 3.01 -16.84 8.60
CA ILE A 376 2.99 -15.42 8.95
C ILE A 376 1.52 -14.96 9.02
N PRO A 377 1.10 -14.24 10.06
CA PRO A 377 -0.26 -13.73 10.17
C PRO A 377 -0.69 -12.90 8.94
N PRO A 378 -1.85 -13.19 8.32
CA PRO A 378 -2.33 -12.46 7.14
C PRO A 378 -2.58 -10.96 7.35
N ASN A 379 -2.84 -10.53 8.59
CA ASN A 379 -3.05 -9.11 8.92
C ASN A 379 -1.81 -8.24 8.73
N LEU A 380 -0.62 -8.83 8.63
CA LEU A 380 0.62 -8.11 8.31
C LEU A 380 0.74 -7.70 6.84
N ILE A 381 -0.22 -8.07 5.98
CA ILE A 381 -0.23 -7.70 4.56
C ILE A 381 -0.13 -6.19 4.36
N LEU A 382 -0.72 -5.39 5.25
CA LEU A 382 -0.63 -3.93 5.26
C LEU A 382 0.83 -3.46 5.24
N MET A 383 1.73 -4.20 5.88
CA MET A 383 3.15 -3.84 6.00
C MET A 383 3.99 -4.32 4.82
N SER A 384 3.42 -5.10 3.90
CA SER A 384 4.15 -5.66 2.76
C SER A 384 4.04 -4.79 1.49
N LEU A 385 2.97 -4.01 1.36
CA LEU A 385 2.61 -3.28 0.15
C LEU A 385 3.43 -1.98 -0.06
N PRO A 386 4.10 -1.78 -1.22
CA PRO A 386 4.89 -0.58 -1.51
C PRO A 386 4.01 0.62 -1.90
N LEU A 387 3.12 1.06 -1.00
CA LEU A 387 2.12 2.10 -1.26
C LEU A 387 2.74 3.46 -1.60
N GLY A 388 3.92 3.75 -1.03
CA GLY A 388 4.64 5.01 -1.25
C GLY A 388 5.33 5.13 -2.62
N MET A 389 5.37 4.06 -3.43
CA MET A 389 6.16 4.02 -4.67
C MET A 389 5.76 5.11 -5.68
N ALA A 390 4.47 5.32 -5.92
CA ALA A 390 4.00 6.35 -6.86
C ALA A 390 4.41 7.76 -6.41
N ALA A 391 4.30 8.04 -5.12
CA ALA A 391 4.66 9.33 -4.55
C ALA A 391 6.18 9.57 -4.59
N VAL A 392 6.99 8.54 -4.29
CA VAL A 392 8.45 8.62 -4.39
C VAL A 392 8.89 8.93 -5.82
N LEU A 393 8.34 8.23 -6.81
CA LEU A 393 8.67 8.42 -8.22
C LEU A 393 8.29 9.81 -8.72
N LEU A 394 7.03 10.19 -8.55
CA LEU A 394 6.50 11.41 -9.15
C LEU A 394 6.97 12.68 -8.44
N SER A 395 7.43 12.57 -7.19
CA SER A 395 7.92 13.73 -6.44
C SER A 395 9.19 14.29 -7.08
N VAL A 396 10.09 13.42 -7.54
CA VAL A 396 11.34 13.81 -8.21
C VAL A 396 11.13 14.09 -9.69
N LEU A 397 10.21 13.37 -10.35
CA LEU A 397 10.00 13.50 -11.80
C LEU A 397 9.17 14.71 -12.21
N ILE A 398 8.16 15.07 -11.40
CA ILE A 398 7.20 16.14 -11.73
C ILE A 398 7.08 17.13 -10.59
N GLY A 399 6.91 16.64 -9.37
CA GLY A 399 6.80 17.47 -8.17
C GLY A 399 5.94 16.83 -7.10
N VAL A 400 6.20 17.21 -5.84
CA VAL A 400 5.59 16.60 -4.64
C VAL A 400 4.05 16.65 -4.64
N ARG A 401 3.45 17.72 -5.17
CA ARG A 401 1.98 17.91 -5.18
C ARG A 401 1.26 16.92 -6.11
N VAL A 402 1.87 16.57 -7.23
CA VAL A 402 1.35 15.53 -8.15
C VAL A 402 1.58 14.15 -7.52
N ALA A 403 2.74 13.96 -6.89
CA ALA A 403 3.09 12.73 -6.21
C ALA A 403 2.14 12.33 -5.08
N ILE A 404 1.79 13.25 -4.19
CA ILE A 404 0.87 12.97 -3.07
C ILE A 404 -0.49 12.54 -3.60
N TYR A 405 -1.00 13.22 -4.63
CA TYR A 405 -2.31 12.90 -5.21
C TYR A 405 -2.31 11.55 -5.95
N ALA A 406 -1.25 11.27 -6.72
CA ALA A 406 -1.07 9.95 -7.34
C ALA A 406 -0.92 8.83 -6.29
N GLY A 407 -0.21 9.11 -5.19
CA GLY A 407 -0.10 8.22 -4.04
C GLY A 407 -1.46 7.94 -3.37
N LEU A 408 -2.30 8.97 -3.23
CA LEU A 408 -3.68 8.81 -2.76
C LEU A 408 -4.49 7.90 -3.71
N PHE A 409 -4.40 8.12 -5.02
CA PHE A 409 -5.06 7.26 -6.02
C PHE A 409 -4.64 5.80 -5.85
N VAL A 410 -3.34 5.53 -5.81
CA VAL A 410 -2.81 4.16 -5.62
C VAL A 410 -3.22 3.56 -4.27
N SER A 411 -3.24 4.37 -3.21
CA SER A 411 -3.65 3.93 -1.87
C SER A 411 -5.13 3.55 -1.81
N ILE A 412 -6.00 4.28 -2.52
CA ILE A 412 -7.44 3.92 -2.63
C ILE A 412 -7.60 2.62 -3.41
N ILE A 413 -6.91 2.45 -4.54
CA ILE A 413 -6.96 1.19 -5.30
C ILE A 413 -6.47 0.03 -4.44
N ALA A 414 -5.35 0.17 -3.74
CA ALA A 414 -4.83 -0.85 -2.83
C ALA A 414 -5.82 -1.16 -1.67
N ALA A 415 -6.47 -0.14 -1.10
CA ALA A 415 -7.50 -0.31 -0.07
C ALA A 415 -8.69 -1.14 -0.59
N LEU A 416 -9.12 -0.90 -1.82
CA LEU A 416 -10.21 -1.65 -2.47
C LEU A 416 -9.82 -3.10 -2.78
N MET A 417 -8.55 -3.37 -3.10
CA MET A 417 -8.06 -4.74 -3.33
C MET A 417 -8.24 -5.64 -2.10
N LEU A 418 -8.06 -5.09 -0.89
CA LEU A 418 -8.16 -5.80 0.39
C LEU A 418 -9.51 -5.62 1.10
N GLY A 419 -10.58 -5.30 0.36
CA GLY A 419 -11.94 -5.22 0.91
C GLY A 419 -12.25 -3.90 1.63
N SER A 420 -11.80 -2.78 1.06
CA SER A 420 -12.11 -1.40 1.50
C SER A 420 -11.60 -1.04 2.90
N SER A 421 -10.37 -1.44 3.21
CA SER A 421 -9.73 -1.14 4.50
C SER A 421 -9.37 0.35 4.64
N LEU A 422 -10.06 1.05 5.54
CA LEU A 422 -9.78 2.44 5.91
C LEU A 422 -8.35 2.59 6.48
N ASN A 423 -7.91 1.60 7.25
CA ASN A 423 -6.57 1.50 7.80
C ASN A 423 -5.48 1.51 6.72
N LEU A 424 -5.69 0.76 5.63
CA LEU A 424 -4.78 0.72 4.49
C LEU A 424 -4.75 2.06 3.74
N LEU A 425 -5.91 2.71 3.59
CA LEU A 425 -5.99 4.04 2.98
C LEU A 425 -5.20 5.10 3.77
N ILE A 426 -5.40 5.17 5.10
CA ILE A 426 -4.68 6.12 5.95
C ILE A 426 -3.17 5.86 5.91
N HIS A 427 -2.77 4.59 6.00
CA HIS A 427 -1.37 4.19 5.94
C HIS A 427 -0.72 4.59 4.61
N GLY A 428 -1.38 4.30 3.49
CA GLY A 428 -0.91 4.68 2.15
C GLY A 428 -0.82 6.19 1.95
N LEU A 429 -1.77 6.96 2.51
CA LEU A 429 -1.72 8.43 2.50
C LEU A 429 -0.51 8.96 3.27
N LEU A 430 -0.29 8.48 4.51
CA LEU A 430 0.86 8.89 5.32
C LEU A 430 2.19 8.58 4.62
N LEU A 431 2.31 7.37 4.07
CA LEU A 431 3.47 6.96 3.29
C LEU A 431 3.70 7.86 2.08
N SER A 432 2.64 8.15 1.32
CA SER A 432 2.71 8.99 0.13
C SER A 432 3.17 10.41 0.47
N CYS A 433 2.64 10.97 1.56
CA CYS A 433 3.05 12.29 2.06
C CYS A 433 4.53 12.27 2.51
N VAL A 434 4.87 11.44 3.50
CA VAL A 434 6.21 11.48 4.11
C VAL A 434 7.29 11.08 3.11
N ALA A 435 7.10 9.98 2.37
CA ALA A 435 8.09 9.52 1.39
C ALA A 435 8.21 10.48 0.21
N GLY A 436 7.09 11.01 -0.30
CA GLY A 436 7.09 12.02 -1.37
C GLY A 436 7.84 13.29 -0.96
N PHE A 437 7.59 13.82 0.24
CA PHE A 437 8.31 14.99 0.75
C PHE A 437 9.80 14.71 0.99
N ALA A 438 10.15 13.55 1.54
CA ALA A 438 11.53 13.20 1.86
C ALA A 438 12.44 13.19 0.61
N VAL A 439 11.94 12.67 -0.52
CA VAL A 439 12.75 12.53 -1.74
C VAL A 439 12.77 13.76 -2.64
N ARG A 440 11.92 14.76 -2.41
CA ARG A 440 11.72 15.91 -3.31
C ARG A 440 13.03 16.65 -3.65
N ASP A 441 13.91 16.77 -2.65
CA ASP A 441 15.19 17.48 -2.72
C ASP A 441 16.38 16.51 -2.81
N ALA A 442 16.18 15.30 -3.37
CA ALA A 442 17.26 14.33 -3.54
C ALA A 442 18.22 14.80 -4.64
N LEU A 443 19.48 15.05 -4.26
CA LEU A 443 20.52 15.55 -5.18
C LEU A 443 21.29 14.43 -5.91
N ASN A 444 21.28 13.21 -5.39
CA ASN A 444 21.91 12.07 -6.06
C ASN A 444 21.18 10.75 -5.75
N HIS A 445 21.44 9.73 -6.57
CA HIS A 445 20.78 8.42 -6.48
C HIS A 445 20.95 7.73 -5.11
N ARG A 446 22.09 7.96 -4.43
CA ARG A 446 22.32 7.42 -3.07
C ARG A 446 21.40 8.09 -2.05
N ALA A 447 21.31 9.42 -2.07
CA ALA A 447 20.44 10.19 -1.21
C ALA A 447 18.96 9.86 -1.49
N PHE A 448 18.57 9.70 -2.76
CA PHE A 448 17.23 9.25 -3.13
C PHE A 448 16.90 7.89 -2.52
N PHE A 449 17.79 6.90 -2.68
CA PHE A 449 17.61 5.55 -2.13
C PHE A 449 17.46 5.58 -0.61
N VAL A 450 18.40 6.21 0.09
CA VAL A 450 18.41 6.24 1.56
C VAL A 450 17.20 7.01 2.11
N ARG A 451 16.84 8.15 1.51
CA ARG A 451 15.67 8.94 1.94
C ARG A 451 14.37 8.20 1.69
N ALA A 452 14.20 7.53 0.55
CA ALA A 452 13.03 6.71 0.28
C ALA A 452 12.91 5.54 1.28
N MET A 453 14.01 4.80 1.48
CA MET A 453 14.06 3.66 2.40
C MET A 453 13.72 4.07 3.84
N LEU A 454 14.37 5.12 4.36
CA LEU A 454 14.14 5.59 5.73
C LEU A 454 12.74 6.18 5.89
N ALA A 455 12.28 6.99 4.94
CA ALA A 455 10.96 7.61 5.02
C ALA A 455 9.84 6.57 5.05
N VAL A 456 9.92 5.54 4.19
CA VAL A 456 8.95 4.44 4.19
C VAL A 456 9.07 3.62 5.48
N THR A 457 10.27 3.16 5.84
CA THR A 457 10.48 2.30 7.02
C THR A 457 10.02 2.97 8.31
N LEU A 458 10.39 4.23 8.54
CA LEU A 458 10.05 4.98 9.75
C LEU A 458 8.55 5.28 9.80
N THR A 459 7.94 5.67 8.68
CA THR A 459 6.49 5.90 8.62
C THR A 459 5.72 4.62 8.94
N MET A 460 6.16 3.49 8.40
CA MET A 460 5.54 2.20 8.69
C MET A 460 5.73 1.79 10.14
N GLY A 461 6.94 1.94 10.69
CA GLY A 461 7.22 1.70 12.11
C GLY A 461 6.37 2.56 13.06
N LEU A 462 6.14 3.84 12.71
CA LEU A 462 5.25 4.73 13.45
C LEU A 462 3.81 4.23 13.43
N THR A 463 3.30 3.83 12.26
CA THR A 463 1.93 3.28 12.17
C THR A 463 1.80 1.93 12.87
N LEU A 464 2.87 1.12 12.92
CA LEU A 464 2.90 -0.14 13.67
C LEU A 464 2.67 0.09 15.17
N ILE A 465 3.14 1.21 15.75
CA ILE A 465 2.87 1.53 17.16
C ILE A 465 1.36 1.66 17.41
N SER A 466 0.60 2.23 16.47
CA SER A 466 -0.86 2.31 16.58
C SER A 466 -1.53 0.93 16.59
N TYR A 467 -0.97 -0.05 15.86
CA TYR A 467 -1.45 -1.43 15.86
C TYR A 467 -0.86 -2.31 16.98
N ALA A 468 0.21 -1.86 17.64
CA ALA A 468 0.86 -2.63 18.71
C ALA A 468 -0.11 -2.94 19.86
N TRP A 469 -1.14 -2.10 20.05
CA TRP A 469 -2.22 -2.35 21.01
C TRP A 469 -3.18 -3.47 20.57
N GLU A 470 -3.32 -3.75 19.27
CA GLU A 470 -4.12 -4.91 18.81
C GLU A 470 -3.34 -6.23 18.93
N PHE A 471 -2.00 -6.18 18.88
CA PHE A 471 -1.12 -7.36 18.88
C PHE A 471 -0.75 -7.90 20.27
N HIS A 472 -1.50 -7.55 21.33
CA HIS A 472 -1.20 -7.86 22.73
C HIS A 472 -0.55 -9.25 22.93
N HIS A 473 0.64 -9.25 23.52
CA HIS A 473 1.42 -10.43 23.99
C HIS A 473 2.05 -11.37 22.93
N ASN A 474 1.97 -11.08 21.63
CA ASN A 474 2.62 -11.94 20.63
C ASN A 474 3.90 -11.32 20.03
N LEU A 475 5.02 -11.50 20.72
CA LEU A 475 6.35 -11.03 20.29
C LEU A 475 6.75 -11.51 18.88
N ARG A 476 6.25 -12.68 18.46
CA ARG A 476 6.52 -13.21 17.11
C ARG A 476 5.89 -12.33 16.03
N ILE A 477 4.68 -11.82 16.24
CA ILE A 477 3.99 -10.95 15.27
C ILE A 477 4.71 -9.61 15.17
N LEU A 478 5.12 -9.04 16.30
CA LEU A 478 5.87 -7.80 16.34
C LEU A 478 7.21 -7.89 15.58
N ASN A 479 7.93 -9.02 15.71
CA ASN A 479 9.18 -9.25 14.99
C ASN A 479 8.97 -9.31 13.47
N TRP A 480 7.93 -10.03 13.01
CA TRP A 480 7.58 -10.05 11.59
C TRP A 480 7.16 -8.66 11.09
N ALA A 481 6.35 -7.94 11.86
CA ALA A 481 5.92 -6.59 11.53
C ALA A 481 7.09 -5.63 11.32
N LEU A 482 8.04 -5.60 12.27
CA LEU A 482 9.26 -4.78 12.16
C LEU A 482 10.11 -5.17 10.95
N LEU A 483 10.25 -6.47 10.68
CA LEU A 483 10.97 -6.96 9.52
C LEU A 483 10.31 -6.53 8.20
N PHE A 484 8.98 -6.61 8.10
CA PHE A 484 8.25 -6.16 6.92
C PHE A 484 8.33 -4.64 6.71
N CYS A 485 8.32 -3.84 7.77
CA CYS A 485 8.57 -2.39 7.66
C CYS A 485 9.92 -2.11 6.98
N LEU A 486 10.98 -2.81 7.39
CA LEU A 486 12.32 -2.65 6.80
C LEU A 486 12.38 -3.18 5.37
N ILE A 487 11.89 -4.40 5.12
CA ILE A 487 11.87 -5.01 3.79
C ILE A 487 11.08 -4.14 2.82
N ASN A 488 9.93 -3.61 3.22
CA ASN A 488 9.11 -2.75 2.38
C ASN A 488 9.81 -1.40 2.09
N GLY A 489 10.48 -0.80 3.08
CA GLY A 489 11.28 0.39 2.85
C GLY A 489 12.38 0.17 1.82
N VAL A 490 13.14 -0.92 1.95
CA VAL A 490 14.17 -1.31 0.98
C VAL A 490 13.57 -1.63 -0.39
N ALA A 491 12.51 -2.44 -0.43
CA ALA A 491 11.84 -2.84 -1.67
C ALA A 491 11.27 -1.63 -2.41
N THR A 492 10.58 -0.72 -1.72
CA THR A 492 10.05 0.52 -2.30
C THR A 492 11.17 1.38 -2.86
N ALA A 493 12.30 1.51 -2.17
CA ALA A 493 13.46 2.27 -2.65
C ALA A 493 14.08 1.63 -3.91
N ILE A 494 14.28 0.31 -3.93
CA ILE A 494 14.81 -0.44 -5.09
C ILE A 494 13.86 -0.32 -6.28
N LEU A 495 12.58 -0.65 -6.09
CA LEU A 495 11.56 -0.62 -7.15
C LEU A 495 11.40 0.79 -7.72
N SER A 496 11.42 1.81 -6.87
CA SER A 496 11.38 3.20 -7.31
C SER A 496 12.64 3.60 -8.07
N LEU A 497 13.83 3.19 -7.63
CA LEU A 497 15.08 3.49 -8.33
C LEU A 497 15.14 2.82 -9.70
N MET A 498 14.76 1.54 -9.80
CA MET A 498 14.69 0.82 -11.06
C MET A 498 13.67 1.45 -12.02
N SER A 499 12.48 1.78 -11.50
CA SER A 499 11.44 2.45 -12.27
C SER A 499 11.86 3.85 -12.71
N LEU A 500 12.63 4.58 -11.89
CA LEU A 500 13.14 5.89 -12.23
C LEU A 500 14.02 5.84 -13.48
N PHE A 501 15.01 4.93 -13.53
CA PHE A 501 15.87 4.75 -14.71
C PHE A 501 15.06 4.35 -15.96
N PHE A 502 14.08 3.46 -15.80
CA PHE A 502 13.18 3.08 -16.88
C PHE A 502 12.38 4.28 -17.42
N LEU A 503 11.76 5.06 -16.53
CA LEU A 503 10.96 6.23 -16.89
C LEU A 503 11.81 7.33 -17.52
N GLU A 504 13.00 7.63 -16.99
CA GLU A 504 13.91 8.61 -17.59
C GLU A 504 14.32 8.21 -19.02
N SER A 505 14.63 6.94 -19.24
CA SER A 505 15.04 6.43 -20.55
C SER A 505 13.89 6.46 -21.58
N VAL A 506 12.72 5.94 -21.21
CA VAL A 506 11.55 5.86 -22.10
C VAL A 506 10.98 7.23 -22.42
N PHE A 507 10.87 8.09 -21.40
CA PHE A 507 10.28 9.41 -21.57
C PHE A 507 11.30 10.51 -21.89
N GLN A 508 12.62 10.23 -21.90
CA GLN A 508 13.66 11.24 -22.09
C GLN A 508 13.55 12.43 -21.12
N VAL A 509 13.00 12.17 -19.93
CA VAL A 509 12.88 13.15 -18.84
C VAL A 509 14.13 13.05 -17.97
N SER A 510 14.52 14.17 -17.39
CA SER A 510 15.74 14.26 -16.60
C SER A 510 15.43 14.76 -15.20
N THR A 511 15.74 13.94 -14.20
CA THR A 511 15.80 14.41 -12.81
C THR A 511 17.06 15.23 -12.58
N ASN A 512 17.02 16.09 -11.56
CA ASN A 512 18.18 16.86 -11.11
C ASN A 512 19.38 15.95 -10.81
N MET A 513 19.14 14.76 -10.26
CA MET A 513 20.19 13.77 -9.98
C MET A 513 20.91 13.33 -11.26
N SER A 514 20.16 12.97 -12.30
CA SER A 514 20.73 12.54 -13.58
C SER A 514 21.35 13.71 -14.36
N LEU A 515 20.94 14.95 -14.12
CA LEU A 515 21.59 16.13 -14.67
C LEU A 515 22.92 16.43 -13.97
N LEU A 516 22.99 16.30 -12.64
CA LEU A 516 24.22 16.53 -11.88
C LEU A 516 25.35 15.57 -12.26
N LEU A 517 25.03 14.36 -12.74
CA LEU A 517 26.03 13.45 -13.30
C LEU A 517 26.71 14.01 -14.56
N LEU A 518 26.02 14.85 -15.34
CA LEU A 518 26.58 15.49 -16.53
C LEU A 518 27.35 16.78 -16.20
N CYS A 519 27.21 17.31 -14.99
CA CYS A 519 28.07 18.38 -14.47
C CYS A 519 29.47 17.87 -14.06
N ASP A 520 29.71 16.56 -14.05
CA ASP A 520 31.03 16.03 -13.75
C ASP A 520 32.00 16.37 -14.89
N TYR A 521 33.01 17.19 -14.58
CA TYR A 521 34.04 17.59 -15.53
C TYR A 521 34.86 16.40 -16.08
N ASN A 522 34.75 15.22 -15.46
CA ASN A 522 35.31 13.98 -15.99
C ASN A 522 34.52 13.38 -17.16
N HIS A 523 33.39 13.97 -17.55
CA HIS A 523 32.64 13.53 -18.72
C HIS A 523 33.56 13.52 -19.97
N PRO A 524 33.62 12.43 -20.76
CA PRO A 524 34.59 12.29 -21.85
C PRO A 524 34.59 13.45 -22.86
N LEU A 525 33.42 13.99 -23.21
CA LEU A 525 33.32 15.16 -24.09
C LEU A 525 33.86 16.44 -23.47
N LEU A 526 33.60 16.70 -22.18
CA LEU A 526 34.09 17.90 -21.51
C LEU A 526 35.62 17.82 -21.34
N LYS A 527 36.15 16.63 -21.06
CA LYS A 527 37.60 16.39 -21.03
C LYS A 527 38.25 16.63 -22.40
N ARG A 528 37.61 16.21 -23.50
CA ARG A 528 38.08 16.54 -24.85
C ARG A 528 38.04 18.04 -25.10
N LEU A 529 36.93 18.72 -24.76
CA LEU A 529 36.81 20.17 -24.88
C LEU A 529 37.92 20.89 -24.11
N GLN A 530 38.22 20.45 -22.89
CA GLN A 530 39.28 21.00 -22.05
C GLN A 530 40.69 20.87 -22.68
N LEU A 531 40.97 19.73 -23.33
CA LEU A 531 42.30 19.44 -23.89
C LEU A 531 42.49 19.99 -25.32
N GLU A 532 41.47 19.85 -26.17
CA GLU A 532 41.52 20.19 -27.61
C GLU A 532 41.09 21.64 -27.89
N ALA A 533 40.23 22.23 -27.04
CA ALA A 533 39.69 23.59 -27.20
C ALA A 533 39.56 24.33 -25.84
N PRO A 534 40.68 24.60 -25.15
CA PRO A 534 40.69 25.09 -23.75
C PRO A 534 40.01 26.47 -23.58
N GLY A 535 40.06 27.33 -24.60
CA GLY A 535 39.41 28.64 -24.57
C GLY A 535 37.88 28.53 -24.61
N THR A 536 37.36 27.66 -25.47
CA THR A 536 35.94 27.31 -25.52
C THR A 536 35.48 26.61 -24.25
N TYR A 537 36.32 25.76 -23.64
CA TYR A 537 36.02 25.15 -22.35
C TYR A 537 35.85 26.22 -21.24
N HIS A 538 36.79 27.17 -21.15
CA HIS A 538 36.70 28.27 -20.18
C HIS A 538 35.47 29.16 -20.44
N HIS A 539 35.16 29.44 -21.70
CA HIS A 539 33.92 30.13 -22.11
C HIS A 539 32.68 29.41 -21.58
N SER A 540 32.54 28.13 -21.90
CA SER A 540 31.40 27.31 -21.49
C SER A 540 31.24 27.26 -19.96
N LEU A 541 32.35 27.26 -19.21
CA LEU A 541 32.32 27.33 -17.76
C LEU A 541 31.74 28.65 -17.24
N MET A 542 32.17 29.79 -17.79
CA MET A 542 31.67 31.11 -17.40
C MET A 542 30.19 31.28 -17.76
N VAL A 543 29.80 30.88 -18.99
CA VAL A 543 28.40 30.86 -19.43
C VAL A 543 27.56 29.97 -18.52
N SER A 544 28.09 28.82 -18.08
CA SER A 544 27.36 27.93 -17.17
C SER A 544 27.07 28.56 -15.81
N THR A 545 28.01 29.33 -15.26
CA THR A 545 27.82 30.04 -13.99
C THR A 545 26.82 31.19 -14.14
N LEU A 546 26.88 31.95 -15.25
CA LEU A 546 25.88 32.98 -15.54
C LEU A 546 24.48 32.40 -15.66
N ALA A 547 24.35 31.31 -16.43
CA ALA A 547 23.08 30.66 -16.69
C ALA A 547 22.47 30.03 -15.43
N GLU A 548 23.29 29.39 -14.59
CA GLU A 548 22.86 28.80 -13.31
C GLU A 548 22.28 29.87 -12.36
N GLN A 549 22.99 30.98 -12.16
CA GLN A 549 22.56 32.05 -11.27
C GLN A 549 21.31 32.77 -11.78
N ALA A 550 21.19 33.00 -13.10
CA ALA A 550 20.01 33.63 -13.67
C ALA A 550 18.78 32.72 -13.65
N ALA A 551 18.96 31.41 -13.88
CA ALA A 551 17.88 30.45 -13.77
C ALA A 551 17.34 30.36 -12.34
N GLN A 552 18.23 30.40 -11.34
CA GLN A 552 17.85 30.43 -9.94
C GLN A 552 17.04 31.67 -9.57
N GLU A 553 17.41 32.85 -10.09
CA GLU A 553 16.73 34.12 -9.81
C GLU A 553 15.26 34.13 -10.29
N ILE A 554 14.95 33.42 -11.37
CA ILE A 554 13.60 33.39 -11.96
C ILE A 554 12.83 32.09 -11.69
N ASP A 555 13.30 31.26 -10.76
CA ASP A 555 12.71 29.94 -10.43
C ASP A 555 12.62 28.99 -11.65
N ALA A 556 13.56 29.11 -12.60
CA ALA A 556 13.81 28.12 -13.65
C ALA A 556 14.77 27.03 -13.15
N ASN A 557 14.98 25.94 -13.91
CA ASN A 557 15.85 24.86 -13.42
C ASN A 557 17.35 25.24 -13.55
N PRO A 558 18.06 25.50 -12.43
CA PRO A 558 19.44 25.99 -12.48
C PRO A 558 20.42 24.94 -12.99
N ILE A 559 20.20 23.66 -12.64
CA ILE A 559 21.07 22.56 -13.05
C ILE A 559 20.93 22.32 -14.56
N ARG A 560 19.70 22.40 -15.09
CA ARG A 560 19.46 22.25 -16.52
C ARG A 560 20.12 23.37 -17.33
N ALA A 561 20.03 24.63 -16.86
CA ALA A 561 20.69 25.77 -17.49
C ALA A 561 22.23 25.61 -17.46
N ARG A 562 22.78 25.21 -16.31
CA ARG A 562 24.22 24.94 -16.15
C ARG A 562 24.72 23.85 -17.10
N VAL A 563 24.07 22.69 -17.12
CA VAL A 563 24.48 21.57 -17.99
C VAL A 563 24.34 21.96 -19.47
N GLY A 564 23.23 22.60 -19.85
CA GLY A 564 23.04 23.09 -21.22
C GLY A 564 24.18 24.00 -21.66
N ALA A 565 24.57 24.96 -20.81
CA ALA A 565 25.70 25.85 -21.06
C ALA A 565 27.06 25.14 -21.11
N LEU A 566 27.32 24.11 -20.30
CA LEU A 566 28.59 23.37 -20.36
C LEU A 566 28.82 22.69 -21.72
N PHE A 567 27.73 22.28 -22.38
CA PHE A 567 27.79 21.52 -23.63
C PHE A 567 27.43 22.34 -24.89
N HIS A 568 26.95 23.58 -24.77
CA HIS A 568 26.39 24.34 -25.90
C HIS A 568 27.34 24.45 -27.10
N ASP A 569 28.64 24.51 -26.83
CA ASP A 569 29.70 24.82 -27.78
C ASP A 569 30.59 23.61 -28.16
N ILE A 570 30.21 22.38 -27.78
CA ILE A 570 31.06 21.20 -28.02
C ILE A 570 31.38 20.95 -29.49
N GLY A 571 30.57 21.46 -30.42
CA GLY A 571 30.84 21.32 -31.86
C GLY A 571 32.07 22.07 -32.34
N LYS A 572 32.57 23.06 -31.57
CA LYS A 572 33.84 23.74 -31.85
C LYS A 572 35.03 22.77 -31.82
N LEU A 573 34.90 21.60 -31.18
CA LEU A 573 35.87 20.50 -31.24
C LEU A 573 36.19 20.02 -32.67
N SER A 574 35.29 20.22 -33.64
CA SER A 574 35.56 19.83 -35.01
C SER A 574 36.69 20.64 -35.65
N LYS A 575 36.82 21.93 -35.30
CA LYS A 575 37.79 22.88 -35.87
C LYS A 575 38.18 23.97 -34.85
N PRO A 576 38.85 23.63 -33.73
CA PRO A 576 39.09 24.57 -32.64
C PRO A 576 39.83 25.85 -33.04
N GLU A 577 40.76 25.74 -33.99
CA GLU A 577 41.65 26.82 -34.47
C GLU A 577 40.93 27.97 -35.17
N TYR A 578 39.69 27.74 -35.63
CA TYR A 578 38.82 28.76 -36.24
C TYR A 578 38.00 29.56 -35.23
N PHE A 579 38.15 29.30 -33.92
CA PHE A 579 37.44 30.05 -32.89
C PHE A 579 38.42 30.91 -32.10
N ALA A 580 38.16 32.22 -32.05
CA ALA A 580 39.08 33.23 -31.55
C ALA A 580 39.52 32.99 -30.10
N GLU A 581 38.66 32.39 -29.27
CA GLU A 581 38.98 32.08 -27.89
C GLU A 581 40.05 30.98 -27.73
N ASN A 582 40.26 30.12 -28.74
CA ASN A 582 41.25 29.03 -28.69
C ASN A 582 42.59 29.40 -29.33
N ASN A 583 42.62 30.43 -30.17
CA ASN A 583 43.78 30.76 -30.98
C ASN A 583 44.48 32.05 -30.49
N VAL A 584 45.20 31.93 -29.37
CA VAL A 584 45.88 33.05 -28.70
C VAL A 584 47.26 33.37 -29.35
N SER A 585 47.89 32.39 -30.00
CA SER A 585 49.28 32.46 -30.47
C SER A 585 49.45 32.25 -31.98
N GLY A 586 48.43 31.72 -32.67
CA GLY A 586 48.42 31.52 -34.11
C GLY A 586 47.73 32.67 -34.85
N GLY A 587 48.08 32.88 -36.12
CA GLY A 587 47.37 33.85 -36.96
C GLY A 587 45.89 33.50 -37.11
N ASP A 588 45.05 34.51 -37.38
CA ASP A 588 43.62 34.32 -37.63
C ASP A 588 43.38 33.63 -38.99
N PRO A 589 42.95 32.35 -39.02
CA PRO A 589 42.76 31.60 -40.26
C PRO A 589 41.62 32.16 -41.12
N HIS A 590 40.74 33.01 -40.55
CA HIS A 590 39.65 33.64 -41.31
C HIS A 590 40.09 34.78 -42.22
N LYS A 591 41.36 35.23 -42.13
CA LYS A 591 41.91 36.26 -43.02
C LYS A 591 42.12 35.75 -44.44
N GLU A 592 42.42 34.46 -44.60
CA GLU A 592 42.70 33.83 -45.90
C GLU A 592 41.43 33.27 -46.57
N LEU A 593 40.32 33.24 -45.84
CA LEU A 593 39.05 32.68 -46.32
C LEU A 593 38.10 33.77 -46.80
N GLN A 594 37.26 33.45 -47.78
CA GLN A 594 36.11 34.28 -48.15
C GLN A 594 35.13 34.39 -46.96
N PRO A 595 34.45 35.55 -46.77
CA PRO A 595 33.55 35.74 -45.63
C PRO A 595 32.47 34.66 -45.52
N ARG A 596 31.93 34.22 -46.67
CA ARG A 596 30.93 33.15 -46.73
C ARG A 596 31.46 31.82 -46.19
N MET A 597 32.70 31.47 -46.50
CA MET A 597 33.33 30.24 -45.99
C MET A 597 33.60 30.32 -44.48
N SER A 598 34.06 31.48 -43.99
CA SER A 598 34.22 31.74 -42.55
C SER A 598 32.89 31.60 -41.80
N SER A 599 31.82 32.21 -42.31
CA SER A 599 30.48 32.06 -41.74
C SER A 599 29.99 30.62 -41.76
N LEU A 600 30.25 29.86 -42.83
CA LEU A 600 29.86 28.45 -42.89
C LEU A 600 30.59 27.61 -41.84
N ILE A 601 31.91 27.81 -41.67
CA ILE A 601 32.70 27.11 -40.63
C ILE A 601 32.13 27.43 -39.25
N ILE A 602 31.89 28.70 -38.96
CA ILE A 602 31.33 29.13 -37.68
C ILE A 602 29.95 28.51 -37.49
N MET A 603 29.02 28.65 -38.44
CA MET A 603 27.67 28.10 -38.27
C MET A 603 27.63 26.57 -38.15
N ASN A 604 28.59 25.86 -38.74
CA ASN A 604 28.62 24.40 -38.71
C ASN A 604 28.91 23.83 -37.31
N HIS A 605 29.47 24.59 -36.36
CA HIS A 605 29.68 24.09 -34.99
C HIS A 605 28.36 23.65 -34.33
N VAL A 606 27.23 24.27 -34.66
CA VAL A 606 25.93 23.86 -34.15
C VAL A 606 25.59 22.45 -34.62
N LYS A 607 25.79 22.17 -35.92
CA LYS A 607 25.53 20.86 -36.52
C LYS A 607 26.48 19.79 -35.99
N GLU A 608 27.78 20.08 -35.96
CA GLU A 608 28.79 19.16 -35.40
C GLU A 608 28.53 18.89 -33.91
N GLY A 609 28.06 19.90 -33.18
CA GLY A 609 27.70 19.78 -31.77
C GLY A 609 26.50 18.85 -31.57
N VAL A 610 25.47 18.96 -32.40
CA VAL A 610 24.32 18.05 -32.40
C VAL A 610 24.76 16.61 -32.72
N ASP A 611 25.61 16.42 -33.74
CA ASP A 611 26.11 15.10 -34.12
C ASP A 611 26.95 14.46 -32.99
N LEU A 612 27.82 15.25 -32.33
CA LEU A 612 28.56 14.80 -31.15
C LEU A 612 27.63 14.48 -29.97
N ALA A 613 26.63 15.32 -29.69
CA ALA A 613 25.69 15.10 -28.61
C ALA A 613 24.90 13.80 -28.80
N LEU A 614 24.45 13.52 -30.02
CA LEU A 614 23.76 12.26 -30.37
C LEU A 614 24.70 11.06 -30.24
N LYS A 615 25.96 11.18 -30.73
CA LYS A 615 26.97 10.12 -30.64
C LYS A 615 27.28 9.73 -29.20
N TYR A 616 27.35 10.70 -28.29
CA TYR A 616 27.57 10.47 -26.85
C TYR A 616 26.29 10.23 -26.06
N LYS A 617 25.14 10.07 -26.74
CA LYS A 617 23.82 9.82 -26.12
C LYS A 617 23.45 10.87 -25.07
N LEU A 618 23.81 12.13 -25.33
CA LEU A 618 23.39 13.24 -24.50
C LEU A 618 21.88 13.39 -24.55
N LYS A 619 21.32 13.88 -23.45
CA LYS A 619 19.88 14.05 -23.27
C LYS A 619 19.33 15.07 -24.26
N LYS A 620 18.09 14.88 -24.71
CA LYS A 620 17.44 15.73 -25.71
C LYS A 620 17.55 17.21 -25.41
N PHE A 621 17.34 17.63 -24.15
CA PHE A 621 17.41 19.05 -23.83
C PHE A 621 18.79 19.68 -24.12
N ILE A 622 19.89 18.91 -24.00
CA ILE A 622 21.24 19.39 -24.32
C ILE A 622 21.40 19.55 -25.82
N VAL A 623 20.89 18.58 -26.59
CA VAL A 623 20.84 18.66 -28.05
C VAL A 623 20.06 19.92 -28.47
N ASP A 624 18.90 20.15 -27.84
CA ASP A 624 18.07 21.33 -28.07
C ASP A 624 18.81 22.63 -27.69
N THR A 625 19.57 22.65 -26.57
CA THR A 625 20.40 23.82 -26.20
C THR A 625 21.47 24.09 -27.25
N ILE A 626 22.20 23.07 -27.71
CA ILE A 626 23.22 23.20 -28.75
C ILE A 626 22.60 23.73 -30.05
N GLU A 627 21.45 23.18 -30.47
CA GLU A 627 20.78 23.62 -31.70
C GLU A 627 20.25 25.06 -31.62
N GLN A 628 19.80 25.49 -30.43
CA GLN A 628 19.02 26.73 -30.25
C GLN A 628 19.80 27.91 -29.66
N HIS A 629 20.99 27.71 -29.07
CA HIS A 629 21.65 28.78 -28.29
C HIS A 629 21.98 30.03 -29.13
N HIS A 630 22.21 29.90 -30.43
CA HIS A 630 22.33 31.05 -31.33
C HIS A 630 21.01 31.48 -31.99
N GLY A 631 19.95 30.66 -31.95
CA GLY A 631 18.70 30.93 -32.63
C GLY A 631 18.91 31.13 -34.13
N THR A 632 18.44 32.26 -34.66
CA THR A 632 18.68 32.65 -36.07
C THR A 632 19.57 33.88 -36.14
N ASP A 633 20.47 34.08 -35.18
CA ASP A 633 21.30 35.29 -35.09
C ASP A 633 22.19 35.44 -36.34
N LEU A 634 22.61 36.68 -36.60
CA LEU A 634 23.43 37.02 -37.75
C LEU A 634 24.90 36.94 -37.37
N VAL A 635 25.70 36.22 -38.17
CA VAL A 635 27.17 36.23 -38.09
C VAL A 635 27.70 37.56 -38.61
N PHE A 636 27.52 38.60 -37.79
CA PHE A 636 27.57 40.00 -38.19
C PHE A 636 28.91 40.45 -38.78
N TYR A 637 30.03 40.01 -38.19
CA TYR A 637 31.37 40.42 -38.62
C TYR A 637 31.63 40.03 -40.08
N PHE A 638 31.38 38.76 -40.44
CA PHE A 638 31.60 38.26 -41.80
C PHE A 638 30.52 38.72 -42.78
N TYR A 639 29.29 38.94 -42.33
CA TYR A 639 28.27 39.61 -43.15
C TYR A 639 28.72 41.03 -43.52
N ARG A 640 29.19 41.82 -42.56
CA ARG A 640 29.67 43.19 -42.82
C ARG A 640 30.87 43.18 -43.76
N ARG A 641 31.83 42.28 -43.53
CA ARG A 641 32.99 42.11 -44.43
C ARG A 641 32.57 41.74 -45.85
N ALA A 642 31.57 40.86 -46.00
CA ALA A 642 31.02 40.52 -47.30
C ALA A 642 30.33 41.70 -47.97
N VAL A 643 29.56 42.51 -47.23
CA VAL A 643 28.93 43.72 -47.77
C VAL A 643 30.01 44.71 -48.21
N GLU A 644 31.04 44.96 -47.40
CA GLU A 644 32.17 45.83 -47.75
C GLU A 644 32.89 45.33 -49.03
N GLU A 645 33.26 44.05 -49.09
CA GLU A 645 33.95 43.43 -50.25
C GLU A 645 33.10 43.38 -51.54
N ASN A 646 31.77 43.35 -51.44
CA ASN A 646 30.86 43.27 -52.59
C ASN A 646 30.19 44.60 -52.96
N THR A 647 30.26 45.62 -52.10
CA THR A 647 29.85 46.99 -52.45
C THR A 647 30.73 47.54 -53.56
N GLU A 648 32.01 47.17 -53.60
CA GLU A 648 32.94 47.51 -54.68
C GLU A 648 32.59 46.82 -56.02
N LYS A 649 31.74 45.77 -55.99
CA LYS A 649 31.39 44.93 -57.15
C LYS A 649 29.91 45.04 -57.55
N ASP A 650 29.12 45.84 -56.84
CA ASP A 650 27.67 46.03 -57.03
C ASP A 650 26.86 44.71 -56.93
N ILE A 651 27.35 43.75 -56.13
CA ILE A 651 26.69 42.44 -55.92
C ILE A 651 25.90 42.48 -54.59
N PRO A 652 24.57 42.26 -54.60
CA PRO A 652 23.79 42.25 -53.36
C PRO A 652 24.12 41.01 -52.50
N VAL A 653 24.49 41.23 -51.24
CA VAL A 653 24.77 40.16 -50.28
C VAL A 653 23.50 39.79 -49.51
N GLY A 654 23.08 38.54 -49.63
CA GLY A 654 21.90 38.04 -48.92
C GLY A 654 22.17 37.77 -47.44
N GLU A 655 21.46 38.46 -46.53
CA GLU A 655 21.59 38.27 -45.08
C GLU A 655 21.33 36.83 -44.60
N LEU A 656 20.41 36.12 -45.27
CA LEU A 656 20.05 34.74 -44.95
C LEU A 656 21.22 33.75 -45.07
N GLU A 657 22.23 34.05 -45.88
CA GLU A 657 23.42 33.21 -46.03
C GLU A 657 24.36 33.28 -44.81
N TYR A 658 24.17 34.28 -43.96
CA TYR A 658 25.01 34.57 -42.79
C TYR A 658 24.26 34.37 -41.47
N ARG A 659 23.02 33.88 -41.51
CA ARG A 659 22.21 33.62 -40.31
C ARG A 659 22.23 32.14 -39.95
N TYR A 660 22.28 31.87 -38.64
CA TYR A 660 22.09 30.52 -38.13
C TYR A 660 20.75 29.93 -38.58
N PRO A 661 20.69 28.62 -38.85
CA PRO A 661 19.47 27.99 -39.35
C PRO A 661 18.31 27.97 -38.34
N GLY A 662 18.59 28.16 -37.04
CA GLY A 662 17.63 27.99 -35.95
C GLY A 662 17.44 26.53 -35.55
N PRO A 663 16.43 26.23 -34.72
CA PRO A 663 15.29 27.09 -34.36
C PRO A 663 15.59 28.11 -33.24
N LEU A 664 14.64 29.03 -33.01
CA LEU A 664 14.72 29.98 -31.89
C LEU A 664 14.62 29.25 -30.53
N PRO A 665 15.30 29.74 -29.48
CA PRO A 665 15.19 29.17 -28.16
C PRO A 665 13.78 29.35 -27.59
N ARG A 666 13.22 28.26 -27.05
CA ARG A 666 11.84 28.21 -26.54
C ARG A 666 11.77 28.10 -25.03
N GLU A 667 12.44 27.10 -24.47
CA GLU A 667 12.44 26.87 -23.02
C GLU A 667 13.26 27.95 -22.31
N LYS A 668 12.84 28.32 -21.09
CA LYS A 668 13.49 29.37 -20.28
C LYS A 668 14.99 29.13 -20.15
N GLU A 669 15.38 27.89 -19.88
CA GLU A 669 16.78 27.52 -19.71
C GLU A 669 17.60 27.73 -20.99
N ASN A 670 17.09 27.35 -22.16
CA ASN A 670 17.77 27.57 -23.44
C ASN A 670 17.89 29.06 -23.78
N VAL A 671 16.86 29.85 -23.44
CA VAL A 671 16.86 31.31 -23.61
C VAL A 671 17.92 31.95 -22.71
N ILE A 672 18.01 31.51 -21.46
CA ILE A 672 19.04 31.99 -20.53
C ILE A 672 20.43 31.66 -21.07
N VAL A 673 20.67 30.43 -21.54
CA VAL A 673 21.98 30.04 -22.13
C VAL A 673 22.30 30.92 -23.36
N SER A 674 21.33 31.14 -24.24
CA SER A 674 21.49 32.01 -25.42
C SER A 674 21.89 33.45 -25.06
N LEU A 675 21.28 34.01 -24.01
CA LEU A 675 21.60 35.35 -23.54
C LEU A 675 22.95 35.39 -22.80
N ALA A 676 23.24 34.37 -21.98
CA ALA A 676 24.48 34.25 -21.23
C ALA A 676 25.69 34.16 -22.16
N ASP A 677 25.60 33.35 -23.23
CA ASP A 677 26.64 33.18 -24.24
C ASP A 677 27.07 34.53 -24.86
N VAL A 678 26.08 35.31 -25.33
CA VAL A 678 26.33 36.62 -25.93
C VAL A 678 26.88 37.63 -24.92
N CYS A 679 26.34 37.64 -23.71
CA CYS A 679 26.79 38.56 -22.65
C CYS A 679 28.22 38.24 -22.19
N GLU A 680 28.57 36.97 -22.00
CA GLU A 680 29.93 36.53 -21.68
C GLU A 680 30.88 36.97 -22.79
N ALA A 681 30.61 36.56 -24.03
CA ALA A 681 31.50 36.80 -25.17
C ALA A 681 31.74 38.30 -25.40
N ALA A 682 30.69 39.12 -25.33
CA ALA A 682 30.80 40.58 -25.48
C ALA A 682 31.55 41.22 -24.31
N SER A 683 31.36 40.73 -23.08
CA SER A 683 31.99 41.30 -21.88
C SER A 683 33.52 41.21 -21.89
N ARG A 684 34.09 40.21 -22.60
CA ARG A 684 35.54 40.05 -22.77
C ARG A 684 36.20 41.22 -23.49
N SER A 685 35.43 41.99 -24.26
CA SER A 685 35.93 43.15 -25.00
C SER A 685 35.92 44.46 -24.19
N LEU A 686 35.34 44.46 -22.99
CA LEU A 686 35.24 45.66 -22.15
C LEU A 686 36.59 46.07 -21.55
N GLN A 687 37.09 47.24 -21.94
CA GLN A 687 38.21 47.88 -21.28
C GLN A 687 37.76 48.54 -19.96
N LYS A 688 38.36 48.10 -18.84
CA LYS A 688 38.03 48.54 -17.46
C LYS A 688 36.54 48.34 -17.14
N PRO A 689 36.12 47.10 -16.86
CA PRO A 689 34.72 46.77 -16.58
C PRO A 689 34.29 47.41 -15.26
N SER A 690 33.28 48.28 -15.32
CA SER A 690 32.57 48.81 -14.15
C SER A 690 31.13 48.32 -14.18
N HIS A 691 30.47 48.24 -13.03
CA HIS A 691 29.07 47.80 -12.94
C HIS A 691 28.15 48.55 -13.92
N ALA A 692 28.28 49.88 -14.04
CA ALA A 692 27.47 50.69 -14.96
C ALA A 692 27.73 50.36 -16.44
N LYS A 693 28.98 50.08 -16.82
CA LYS A 693 29.33 49.66 -18.19
C LYS A 693 28.81 48.27 -18.50
N ILE A 694 28.91 47.33 -17.55
CA ILE A 694 28.38 45.98 -17.68
C ILE A 694 26.86 46.02 -17.84
N ASP A 695 26.16 46.77 -16.99
CA ASP A 695 24.71 46.92 -17.08
C ASP A 695 24.26 47.51 -18.43
N SER A 696 24.97 48.55 -18.89
CA SER A 696 24.71 49.15 -20.20
C SER A 696 24.91 48.16 -21.34
N LEU A 697 25.99 47.37 -21.31
CA LEU A 697 26.29 46.33 -22.29
C LEU A 697 25.22 45.24 -22.31
N VAL A 698 24.90 44.65 -21.15
CA VAL A 698 23.88 43.58 -21.04
C VAL A 698 22.54 44.10 -21.56
N TRP A 699 22.16 45.31 -21.19
CA TRP A 699 20.90 45.91 -21.64
C TRP A 699 20.84 46.19 -23.14
N GLU A 700 21.96 46.60 -23.74
CA GLU A 700 22.05 46.77 -25.20
C GLU A 700 21.90 45.44 -25.93
N LEU A 701 22.58 44.38 -25.46
CA LEU A 701 22.51 43.05 -26.05
C LEU A 701 21.09 42.46 -25.97
N PHE A 702 20.42 42.61 -24.83
CA PHE A 702 19.03 42.18 -24.67
C PHE A 702 18.11 42.92 -25.64
N ARG A 703 18.26 44.25 -25.75
CA ARG A 703 17.49 45.06 -26.72
C ARG A 703 17.77 44.65 -28.16
N LYS A 704 19.02 44.32 -28.50
CA LYS A 704 19.38 43.79 -29.83
C LYS A 704 18.66 42.48 -30.12
N ARG A 705 18.70 41.51 -29.19
CA ARG A 705 18.02 40.21 -29.33
C ARG A 705 16.50 40.34 -29.43
N ILE A 706 15.89 41.27 -28.67
CA ILE A 706 14.46 41.58 -28.78
C ILE A 706 14.12 42.15 -30.17
N ARG A 707 14.86 43.16 -30.64
CA ARG A 707 14.62 43.79 -31.95
C ARG A 707 14.80 42.81 -33.11
N ASP A 708 15.77 41.90 -33.00
CA ASP A 708 16.02 40.86 -33.99
C ASP A 708 15.01 39.69 -33.93
N GLY A 709 14.06 39.74 -32.98
CA GLY A 709 13.02 38.73 -32.85
C GLY A 709 13.52 37.37 -32.31
N GLN A 710 14.72 37.33 -31.72
CA GLN A 710 15.33 36.09 -31.21
C GLN A 710 14.57 35.49 -30.02
N LEU A 711 13.76 36.31 -29.33
CA LEU A 711 12.95 35.90 -28.18
C LEU A 711 11.46 35.68 -28.53
N ASN A 712 11.08 35.69 -29.81
CA ASN A 712 9.66 35.62 -30.23
C ASN A 712 8.96 34.32 -29.87
N ASP A 713 9.71 33.22 -29.75
CA ASP A 713 9.23 31.88 -29.42
C ASP A 713 9.54 31.48 -27.97
N ALA A 714 10.15 32.38 -27.18
CA ALA A 714 10.58 32.15 -25.80
C ALA A 714 9.39 32.11 -24.82
N ASP A 715 9.37 31.14 -23.91
CA ASP A 715 8.41 31.03 -22.81
C ASP A 715 8.86 31.85 -21.59
N LEU A 716 9.17 33.14 -21.83
CA LEU A 716 9.73 34.07 -20.84
C LEU A 716 8.91 35.36 -20.79
N THR A 717 8.61 35.84 -19.59
CA THR A 717 7.97 37.14 -19.35
C THR A 717 8.98 38.28 -19.28
N PHE A 718 8.54 39.53 -19.50
CA PHE A 718 9.41 40.69 -19.35
C PHE A 718 9.93 40.90 -17.90
N GLY A 719 9.16 40.46 -16.90
CA GLY A 719 9.59 40.49 -15.49
C GLY A 719 10.76 39.53 -15.25
N GLU A 720 10.65 38.30 -15.74
CA GLU A 720 11.75 37.32 -15.67
C GLU A 720 12.97 37.79 -16.45
N LEU A 721 12.79 38.41 -17.63
CA LEU A 721 13.91 38.98 -18.39
C LEU A 721 14.67 40.07 -17.62
N ALA A 722 13.96 40.89 -16.84
CA ALA A 722 14.59 41.88 -15.96
C ALA A 722 15.40 41.21 -14.84
N GLY A 723 14.87 40.15 -14.22
CA GLY A 723 15.58 39.36 -13.21
C GLY A 723 16.85 38.70 -13.78
N ILE A 724 16.79 38.14 -15.00
CA ILE A 724 17.97 37.60 -15.69
C ILE A 724 19.03 38.70 -15.88
N ARG A 725 18.65 39.89 -16.34
CA ARG A 725 19.59 41.01 -16.51
C ARG A 725 20.29 41.35 -15.19
N GLU A 726 19.53 41.52 -14.12
CA GLU A 726 20.09 41.87 -12.80
C GLU A 726 21.09 40.80 -12.33
N SER A 727 20.73 39.53 -12.46
CA SER A 727 21.61 38.40 -12.15
C SER A 727 22.88 38.39 -12.99
N PHE A 728 22.78 38.59 -14.32
CA PHE A 728 23.94 38.67 -15.21
C PHE A 728 24.85 39.83 -14.87
N VAL A 729 24.31 41.02 -14.60
CA VAL A 729 25.11 42.20 -14.26
C VAL A 729 25.88 41.95 -12.97
N LYS A 730 25.21 41.40 -11.94
CA LYS A 730 25.85 41.04 -10.66
C LYS A 730 26.97 40.02 -10.87
N THR A 731 26.69 38.91 -11.55
CA THR A 731 27.66 37.82 -11.74
C THR A 731 28.84 38.24 -12.63
N LEU A 732 28.60 38.96 -13.74
CA LEU A 732 29.69 39.49 -14.59
C LEU A 732 30.55 40.51 -13.83
N THR A 733 29.94 41.37 -13.01
CA THR A 733 30.67 42.33 -12.18
C THR A 733 31.64 41.61 -11.24
N THR A 734 31.20 40.52 -10.59
CA THR A 734 32.06 39.70 -9.73
C THR A 734 33.18 39.00 -10.52
N MET A 735 32.85 38.37 -11.66
CA MET A 735 33.83 37.64 -12.47
C MET A 735 34.92 38.55 -13.05
N LEU A 736 34.55 39.76 -13.47
CA LEU A 736 35.46 40.68 -14.16
C LEU A 736 36.29 41.54 -13.19
N HIS A 737 35.80 41.84 -11.98
CA HIS A 737 36.57 42.56 -10.97
C HIS A 737 37.71 41.75 -10.36
N ALA A 738 37.57 40.42 -10.27
CA ALA A 738 38.65 39.54 -9.82
C ALA A 738 39.85 39.47 -10.80
N ARG A 739 39.70 40.02 -12.02
CA ARG A 739 40.66 39.87 -13.13
C ARG A 739 41.52 41.11 -13.42
N ILE A 740 41.44 42.15 -12.59
CA ILE A 740 42.29 43.34 -12.75
C ILE A 740 43.72 42.93 -12.42
N ALA A 741 44.58 42.92 -13.45
CA ALA A 741 46.02 42.75 -13.29
C ALA A 741 46.56 43.88 -12.40
N TYR A 742 47.38 43.52 -11.42
CA TYR A 742 48.25 44.48 -10.75
C TYR A 742 49.05 45.24 -11.82
N PRO A 743 49.25 46.56 -11.66
CA PRO A 743 50.12 47.31 -12.55
C PRO A 743 51.46 46.59 -12.66
N ARG A 744 51.89 46.25 -13.88
CA ARG A 744 53.30 46.03 -14.14
C ARG A 744 53.88 47.44 -14.21
N ASP A 745 54.52 47.85 -13.13
CA ASP A 745 55.31 49.08 -13.13
C ASP A 745 56.47 48.85 -14.10
N GLU A 746 56.48 49.64 -15.17
CA GLU A 746 57.66 49.84 -16.01
C GLU A 746 58.64 50.68 -15.18
N GLU A 747 59.55 49.99 -14.49
CA GLU A 747 60.93 50.35 -14.12
C GLU A 747 61.34 49.45 -12.95
N GLU A 748 62.18 48.46 -13.22
CA GLU A 748 62.82 47.61 -12.21
C GLU A 748 63.73 48.48 -11.32
N GLU A 749 63.27 48.82 -10.12
CA GLU A 749 64.16 48.95 -8.96
C GLU A 749 64.07 47.62 -8.19
N ASP A 750 65.21 46.93 -8.06
CA ASP A 750 65.36 45.64 -7.39
C ASP A 750 64.69 45.65 -5.99
N GLU A 751 63.77 44.69 -5.74
CA GLU A 751 63.05 44.54 -4.47
C GLU A 751 63.98 44.41 -3.24
N ASP A 752 65.25 44.04 -3.45
CA ASP A 752 66.27 43.94 -2.39
C ASP A 752 66.67 45.32 -1.80
N ASP A 753 66.54 46.42 -2.55
CA ASP A 753 66.89 47.76 -2.06
C ASP A 753 65.82 48.34 -1.10
N LEU A 754 64.55 47.96 -1.27
CA LEU A 754 63.45 48.38 -0.38
C LEU A 754 63.57 47.76 1.03
N PHE A 755 64.02 46.50 1.12
CA PHE A 755 64.27 45.84 2.41
C PHE A 755 65.50 46.41 3.12
N MET A 756 66.52 46.85 2.38
CA MET A 756 67.72 47.48 2.94
C MET A 756 67.47 48.93 3.38
N ALA A 757 66.62 49.67 2.67
CA ALA A 757 66.18 51.02 3.08
C ALA A 757 65.32 51.00 4.36
N ALA A 758 64.42 50.03 4.50
CA ALA A 758 63.59 49.87 5.70
C ALA A 758 64.43 49.52 6.94
N LYS A 759 65.47 48.69 6.79
CA LYS A 759 66.41 48.35 7.88
C LYS A 759 67.29 49.53 8.30
N ARG A 760 67.68 50.40 7.36
CA ARG A 760 68.43 51.64 7.67
C ARG A 760 67.59 52.64 8.47
N ASN A 761 66.30 52.75 8.15
CA ASN A 761 65.40 53.68 8.85
C ASN A 761 64.97 53.18 10.25
N SER A 762 64.90 51.87 10.48
CA SER A 762 64.62 51.33 11.82
C SER A 762 65.81 51.39 12.78
N ALA A 763 67.04 51.53 12.27
CA ALA A 763 68.25 51.63 13.09
C ALA A 763 68.57 53.07 13.54
N ALA A 764 67.90 54.09 12.98
CA ALA A 764 68.19 55.50 13.21
C ALA A 764 67.38 56.15 14.36
N ASN A 765 66.35 55.49 14.90
CA ASN A 765 65.54 55.99 16.00
C ASN A 765 65.12 54.85 16.97
N PRO A 766 65.74 54.71 18.14
CA PRO A 766 65.23 53.79 19.16
C PRO A 766 63.93 54.35 19.78
N PRO A 767 62.94 53.50 20.13
CA PRO A 767 61.72 53.94 20.78
C PRO A 767 61.98 54.47 22.20
N ALA A 768 61.35 55.60 22.53
CA ALA A 768 61.36 56.21 23.87
C ALA A 768 60.57 55.36 24.89
N PRO A 769 60.93 55.38 26.18
CA PRO A 769 60.36 54.46 27.18
C PRO A 769 58.92 54.81 27.59
N GLU A 770 58.12 53.77 27.83
CA GLU A 770 56.76 53.85 28.37
C GLU A 770 56.70 54.50 29.76
N PRO A 771 55.77 55.43 30.03
CA PRO A 771 55.45 55.85 31.39
C PRO A 771 54.42 54.92 32.04
N ALA A 772 54.80 54.39 33.20
CA ALA A 772 53.96 53.64 34.11
C ALA A 772 52.93 54.51 34.84
N SER A 773 51.75 53.94 35.09
CA SER A 773 50.82 54.13 36.23
C SER A 773 49.38 53.95 35.72
N GLY A 774 48.44 53.33 36.41
CA GLY A 774 48.35 52.91 37.80
C GLY A 774 46.85 52.84 38.12
N LYS A 775 46.44 51.71 38.72
CA LYS A 775 45.23 51.45 39.52
C LYS A 775 44.09 52.51 39.54
N SER A 776 42.90 52.08 39.14
CA SER A 776 41.71 52.02 40.00
C SER A 776 40.71 51.00 39.46
#